data_AF-A0A919WN12-F1
#
_entry.id   AF-A0A919WN12-F1
#
_cell.length_a   1.000
_cell.length_b   1.000
_cell.length_c   1.000
_cell.angle_alpha   90.00
_cell.angle_beta   90.00
_cell.angle_gamma   90.00
#
_symmetry.space_group_name_H-M   'P 1'
#
loop_
_entity.id
_entity.type
_entity.pdbx_description
1 polymer ?
#
loop_
_entity_poly.entity_id
_entity_poly.type
_entity_poly.pdbx_seq_one_letter_code
_entity_poly.pdbx_strand_id
1 'polypeptide(L)'
;MEIYDSTFEVVESHPESIELYSKIDNKIISIDILSLHLNVPQQIATLEINDKELLKYAPNENVIFILYSYNNVVYCILEEEEISTSIKNENYFNFDIENFYPSTRVYQLGSARIGMVDQNGEILFKIDDFLTNNRNQLQFQYDMGFTTTEFRYTVISIINYDKYNIVITYDLFRKEFIVDRIFLKVVKPHEDLDIKLLSKNTIQITSENALKEVKFTSLPRGKRYKLLNHNQVKNGSKENILSILSINKTRYYIFSSHRGIYIVKGDPYKVTGNQTNLRVILTKRNLYVFGRMTHYAYHAHGQYEYLYLQNADQRIGKFFRPFKSIKFLQRFGLFKVPIKSLMVDGRIHNNLLVGDEKIPIHNLRRRKRDKKATTLSFKKQDDQLMVIRTNLGGNLTATVVPFSEEYHLINRIKIKFAHVASRLFPSKEKNVNLYFEKKSEKADESGFRVFEEVMKKSPTASENFFIINAYSNRYAELKEIYGTNIIAKYSFRHYLNIFRAKYFISSELSNHLLNDRLYIDEIRSKIMSVPLIFLQHGIMFAKPVDNPMAFGFHKDKNLYNMYKSVISSELEANEFYKMGYSDQDLILTGLATLDFAKLDENANKIAYMPTYRYWEESLIYNNEIKKTTYYKSIMKIVEAFEKAQLLDRLLIVPHNKFSQFIYENIPEYKDIIESNPSEALKKAQVFITDYSSAIYDAIFRGAYPIFYWEEKDYLITNYKAIPPVNEENAPGPIANTTEELVEYVKNAIARNYVLEGEYQERYLRINKFDDRKNTERIVQYLEEENII
;
A
#
# COMPACT_ATOMS: atom_id res chain seq x y z
N MET A 1 20.25 -4.58 11.86
CA MET A 1 19.73 -5.60 10.92
C MET A 1 19.04 -4.88 9.78
N GLU A 2 19.31 -5.27 8.54
CA GLU A 2 18.75 -4.68 7.33
C GLU A 2 17.98 -5.74 6.54
N ILE A 3 16.71 -5.47 6.24
CA ILE A 3 15.84 -6.38 5.49
C ILE A 3 15.62 -5.81 4.10
N TYR A 4 16.10 -6.50 3.07
CA TYR A 4 16.06 -6.02 1.68
C TYR A 4 14.88 -6.56 0.88
N ASP A 5 14.29 -7.68 1.32
CA ASP A 5 13.16 -8.32 0.65
C ASP A 5 12.16 -8.92 1.66
N SER A 6 10.86 -8.72 1.40
CA SER A 6 9.79 -9.17 2.30
C SER A 6 9.40 -10.63 2.12
N THR A 7 10.10 -11.40 1.28
CA THR A 7 9.88 -12.86 1.13
C THR A 7 10.07 -13.57 2.46
N PHE A 8 11.03 -13.09 3.25
CA PHE A 8 11.22 -13.51 4.62
C PHE A 8 10.81 -12.39 5.56
N GLU A 9 10.18 -12.77 6.66
CA GLU A 9 9.87 -11.88 7.77
C GLU A 9 10.69 -12.34 8.97
N VAL A 10 11.45 -11.43 9.59
CA VAL A 10 12.23 -11.79 10.78
C VAL A 10 11.27 -11.90 11.94
N VAL A 11 11.14 -13.11 12.46
CA VAL A 11 10.31 -13.45 13.60
C VAL A 11 11.05 -13.07 14.87
N GLU A 12 12.32 -13.45 14.94
CA GLU A 12 13.21 -13.22 16.07
C GLU A 12 14.64 -13.08 15.59
N SER A 13 15.42 -12.23 16.26
CA SER A 13 16.85 -12.09 16.01
C SER A 13 17.58 -11.95 17.34
N HIS A 14 18.47 -12.88 17.62
CA HIS A 14 19.42 -12.88 18.72
C HIS A 14 20.85 -12.94 18.15
N PRO A 15 21.90 -12.48 18.86
CA PRO A 15 23.28 -12.62 18.38
C PRO A 15 23.69 -14.06 18.05
N GLU A 16 23.02 -15.05 18.66
CA GLU A 16 23.31 -16.48 18.49
C GLU A 16 22.37 -17.19 17.50
N SER A 17 21.20 -16.63 17.20
CA SER A 17 20.21 -17.29 16.34
C SER A 17 19.29 -16.30 15.65
N ILE A 18 18.78 -16.68 14.47
CA ILE A 18 17.78 -15.92 13.74
C ILE A 18 16.64 -16.83 13.31
N GLU A 19 15.41 -16.38 13.56
CA GLU A 19 14.19 -17.06 13.11
C GLU A 19 13.51 -16.27 12.01
N LEU A 20 13.28 -16.94 10.88
CA LEU A 20 12.73 -16.34 9.67
C LEU A 20 11.43 -17.01 9.28
N TYR A 21 10.42 -16.25 8.89
CA TYR A 21 9.21 -16.78 8.28
C TYR A 21 9.22 -16.60 6.76
N SER A 22 9.10 -17.69 6.01
CA SER A 22 8.96 -17.68 4.55
C SER A 22 7.50 -17.45 4.15
N LYS A 23 7.22 -16.34 3.45
CA LYS A 23 5.88 -16.03 2.91
C LYS A 23 5.51 -16.85 1.67
N ILE A 24 6.44 -17.63 1.12
CA ILE A 24 6.22 -18.41 -0.10
C ILE A 24 5.64 -19.78 0.22
N ASP A 25 6.28 -20.51 1.13
CA ASP A 25 5.88 -21.86 1.52
C ASP A 25 5.30 -21.95 2.93
N ASN A 26 5.14 -20.81 3.61
CA ASN A 26 4.55 -20.66 4.93
C ASN A 26 5.26 -21.55 5.97
N LYS A 27 6.57 -21.37 6.12
CA LYS A 27 7.40 -22.12 7.08
C LYS A 27 8.31 -21.21 7.87
N ILE A 28 8.68 -21.66 9.08
CA ILE A 28 9.73 -21.04 9.88
C ILE A 28 11.10 -21.73 9.72
N ILE A 29 12.03 -20.83 9.45
CA ILE A 29 13.47 -20.73 9.31
C ILE A 29 14.30 -20.54 10.57
N SER A 30 14.54 -21.52 11.45
CA SER A 30 15.43 -21.29 12.61
C SER A 30 16.89 -21.57 12.23
N ILE A 31 17.75 -20.56 12.32
CA ILE A 31 19.17 -20.63 11.96
C ILE A 31 20.00 -20.35 13.21
N ASP A 32 20.83 -21.30 13.61
CA ASP A 32 21.82 -21.15 14.66
C ASP A 32 23.09 -20.52 14.07
N ILE A 33 23.36 -19.26 14.41
CA ILE A 33 24.50 -18.49 13.90
C ILE A 33 25.82 -19.06 14.41
N LEU A 34 25.85 -19.59 15.64
CA LEU A 34 27.06 -20.16 16.24
C LEU A 34 27.51 -21.45 15.54
N SER A 35 26.57 -22.13 14.87
CA SER A 35 26.86 -23.35 14.11
C SER A 35 27.45 -23.08 12.71
N LEU A 36 27.43 -21.84 12.22
CA LEU A 36 27.87 -21.51 10.86
C LEU A 36 29.40 -21.43 10.76
N HIS A 37 29.95 -22.04 9.71
CA HIS A 37 31.36 -21.86 9.35
C HIS A 37 31.58 -20.55 8.58
N LEU A 38 32.64 -19.82 8.94
CA LEU A 38 33.00 -18.57 8.28
C LEU A 38 33.25 -18.78 6.79
N ASN A 39 32.69 -17.89 5.97
CA ASN A 39 32.83 -17.85 4.52
C ASN A 39 32.37 -19.14 3.80
N VAL A 40 31.52 -19.95 4.45
CA VAL A 40 30.92 -21.15 3.86
C VAL A 40 29.40 -20.97 3.82
N PRO A 41 28.78 -20.93 2.63
CA PRO A 41 27.34 -20.81 2.51
C PRO A 41 26.65 -22.11 2.89
N GLN A 42 25.63 -22.01 3.73
CA GLN A 42 24.78 -23.12 4.13
C GLN A 42 23.38 -22.96 3.53
N GLN A 43 22.90 -23.98 2.83
CA GLN A 43 21.54 -24.00 2.29
C GLN A 43 20.52 -24.11 3.43
N ILE A 44 19.49 -23.28 3.38
CA ILE A 44 18.38 -23.29 4.34
C ILE A 44 17.04 -23.69 3.72
N ALA A 45 16.82 -23.42 2.43
CA ALA A 45 15.58 -23.74 1.73
C ALA A 45 15.75 -23.77 0.21
N THR A 46 14.82 -24.41 -0.49
CA THR A 46 14.68 -24.33 -1.95
C THR A 46 13.35 -23.65 -2.26
N LEU A 47 13.42 -22.46 -2.86
CA LEU A 47 12.25 -21.59 -3.12
C LEU A 47 12.43 -20.95 -4.49
N GLU A 48 11.36 -20.88 -5.30
CA GLU A 48 11.38 -20.21 -6.61
C GLU A 48 11.51 -18.68 -6.46
N ILE A 49 12.72 -18.23 -6.17
CA ILE A 49 13.11 -16.85 -5.92
C ILE A 49 14.26 -16.51 -6.86
N ASN A 50 14.14 -15.38 -7.56
CA ASN A 50 15.25 -14.87 -8.36
C ASN A 50 16.40 -14.44 -7.45
N ASP A 51 17.61 -14.62 -7.94
CA ASP A 51 18.85 -14.24 -7.29
C ASP A 51 18.83 -12.82 -6.72
N LYS A 52 19.09 -12.71 -5.42
CA LYS A 52 19.14 -11.45 -4.66
C LYS A 52 19.62 -11.68 -3.23
N GLU A 53 20.09 -10.62 -2.60
CA GLU A 53 20.19 -10.55 -1.15
C GLU A 53 18.81 -10.31 -0.53
N LEU A 54 18.55 -10.99 0.59
CA LEU A 54 17.28 -10.98 1.30
C LEU A 54 17.39 -10.19 2.61
N LEU A 55 18.47 -10.42 3.36
CA LEU A 55 18.70 -9.83 4.67
C LEU A 55 20.19 -9.75 4.98
N LYS A 56 20.59 -8.71 5.71
CA LYS A 56 21.92 -8.54 6.31
C LYS A 56 21.80 -8.28 7.81
N TYR A 57 22.65 -8.91 8.60
CA TYR A 57 22.73 -8.72 10.05
C TYR A 57 24.20 -8.77 10.50
N ALA A 58 24.60 -7.93 11.45
CA ALA A 58 25.94 -7.97 12.04
C ALA A 58 25.79 -8.47 13.49
N PRO A 59 26.08 -9.75 13.78
CA PRO A 59 25.98 -10.29 15.13
C PRO A 59 27.08 -9.78 16.06
N ASN A 60 28.24 -9.38 15.52
CA ASN A 60 29.33 -8.72 16.25
C ASN A 60 30.14 -7.82 15.28
N GLU A 61 31.18 -7.15 15.79
CA GLU A 61 31.93 -6.13 15.05
C GLU A 61 32.69 -6.63 13.81
N ASN A 62 33.06 -7.92 13.74
CA ASN A 62 33.98 -8.41 12.71
C ASN A 62 33.35 -9.32 11.66
N VAL A 63 32.07 -9.69 11.84
CA VAL A 63 31.38 -10.60 10.92
C VAL A 63 29.99 -10.10 10.53
N ILE A 64 29.59 -10.47 9.33
CA ILE A 64 28.33 -10.12 8.71
C ILE A 64 27.60 -11.42 8.36
N PHE A 65 26.41 -11.59 8.90
CA PHE A 65 25.45 -12.58 8.46
C PHE A 65 24.71 -12.06 7.21
N ILE A 66 24.73 -12.84 6.13
CA ILE A 66 24.01 -12.55 4.90
C ILE A 66 23.06 -13.71 4.60
N LEU A 67 21.81 -13.37 4.31
CA LEU A 67 20.84 -14.27 3.73
C LEU A 67 20.60 -13.89 2.28
N TYR A 68 20.77 -14.84 1.36
CA TYR A 68 20.60 -14.58 -0.07
C TYR A 68 19.98 -15.77 -0.80
N SER A 69 19.36 -15.49 -1.94
CA SER A 69 18.90 -16.51 -2.86
C SER A 69 19.82 -16.57 -4.07
N TYR A 70 20.20 -17.77 -4.46
CA TYR A 70 21.01 -18.07 -5.64
C TYR A 70 20.47 -19.35 -6.30
N ASN A 71 20.13 -19.30 -7.58
CA ASN A 71 19.60 -20.43 -8.36
C ASN A 71 18.37 -21.11 -7.72
N ASN A 72 17.42 -20.32 -7.20
CA ASN A 72 16.22 -20.80 -6.47
C ASN A 72 16.53 -21.59 -5.19
N VAL A 73 17.73 -21.45 -4.65
CA VAL A 73 18.13 -21.96 -3.33
C VAL A 73 18.40 -20.76 -2.44
N VAL A 74 17.99 -20.85 -1.19
CA VAL A 74 18.26 -19.82 -0.18
C VAL A 74 19.39 -20.31 0.70
N TYR A 75 20.42 -19.48 0.81
CA TYR A 75 21.61 -19.72 1.63
C TYR A 75 21.71 -18.69 2.75
N CYS A 76 22.26 -19.11 3.87
CA CYS A 76 22.82 -18.22 4.87
C CYS A 76 24.35 -18.36 4.91
N ILE A 77 25.04 -17.27 5.19
CA ILE A 77 26.49 -17.25 5.33
C ILE A 77 26.91 -16.28 6.43
N LEU A 78 27.95 -16.63 7.17
CA LEU A 78 28.66 -15.72 8.05
C LEU A 78 29.98 -15.33 7.39
N GLU A 79 30.16 -14.06 7.04
CA GLU A 79 31.34 -13.56 6.36
C GLU A 79 32.15 -12.63 7.25
N GLU A 80 33.47 -12.66 7.11
CA GLU A 80 34.35 -11.67 7.73
C GLU A 80 34.17 -10.30 7.08
N GLU A 81 34.23 -9.23 7.86
CA GLU A 81 34.12 -7.87 7.33
C GLU A 81 35.28 -7.54 6.37
N GLU A 82 36.49 -8.03 6.68
CA GLU A 82 37.71 -7.93 5.86
C GLU A 82 38.09 -9.27 5.24
N ILE A 83 37.28 -9.71 4.28
CA ILE A 83 37.50 -10.99 3.59
C ILE A 83 38.57 -10.89 2.49
N SER A 84 39.43 -11.91 2.39
CA SER A 84 40.40 -12.03 1.29
C SER A 84 39.71 -12.15 -0.08
N THR A 85 40.26 -11.46 -1.07
CA THR A 85 39.78 -11.44 -2.47
C THR A 85 39.87 -12.81 -3.19
N SER A 86 40.59 -13.76 -2.58
CA SER A 86 40.83 -15.09 -3.13
C SER A 86 39.76 -16.13 -2.77
N ILE A 87 38.87 -15.82 -1.81
CA ILE A 87 37.84 -16.75 -1.36
C ILE A 87 36.70 -16.79 -2.38
N LYS A 88 36.57 -17.94 -3.06
CA LYS A 88 35.47 -18.23 -3.99
C LYS A 88 34.77 -19.52 -3.58
N ASN A 89 33.46 -19.53 -3.70
CA ASN A 89 32.62 -20.71 -3.50
C ASN A 89 31.68 -20.86 -4.71
N GLU A 90 31.27 -22.08 -5.03
CA GLU A 90 30.35 -22.35 -6.14
C GLU A 90 28.94 -21.74 -5.94
N ASN A 91 28.57 -21.49 -4.67
CA ASN A 91 27.29 -20.90 -4.31
C ASN A 91 27.36 -19.37 -4.17
N TYR A 92 28.50 -18.75 -4.50
CA TYR A 92 28.61 -17.29 -4.55
C TYR A 92 28.05 -16.75 -5.86
N PHE A 93 27.63 -15.48 -5.82
CA PHE A 93 27.31 -14.78 -7.05
C PHE A 93 28.58 -14.58 -7.89
N ASN A 94 28.45 -14.56 -9.21
CA ASN A 94 29.58 -14.38 -10.13
C ASN A 94 29.43 -13.02 -10.84
N PHE A 95 30.07 -11.98 -10.30
CA PHE A 95 29.98 -10.64 -10.86
C PHE A 95 30.89 -10.46 -12.07
N ASP A 96 30.34 -9.88 -13.13
CA ASP A 96 31.12 -9.38 -14.26
C ASP A 96 31.59 -7.95 -13.94
N ILE A 97 32.91 -7.76 -13.80
CA ILE A 97 33.52 -6.50 -13.36
C ILE A 97 34.46 -5.98 -14.43
N GLU A 98 34.08 -4.87 -15.06
CA GLU A 98 34.91 -4.14 -16.00
C GLU A 98 35.57 -2.95 -15.27
N ASN A 99 36.90 -2.89 -15.26
CA ASN A 99 37.68 -1.78 -14.70
C ASN A 99 38.36 -1.02 -15.84
N PHE A 100 38.15 0.29 -15.92
CA PHE A 100 38.61 1.11 -17.04
C PHE A 100 39.88 1.90 -16.75
N TYR A 101 40.31 1.96 -15.48
CA TYR A 101 41.48 2.70 -15.04
C TYR A 101 42.44 1.80 -14.26
N PRO A 102 43.76 1.90 -14.46
CA PRO A 102 44.72 1.10 -13.69
C PRO A 102 44.93 1.59 -12.24
N SER A 103 44.67 2.88 -11.96
CA SER A 103 44.97 3.50 -10.66
C SER A 103 44.01 3.11 -9.55
N THR A 104 42.86 2.57 -9.89
CA THR A 104 41.89 2.03 -8.93
C THR A 104 41.22 0.79 -9.52
N ARG A 105 40.78 -0.13 -8.67
CA ARG A 105 40.17 -1.38 -9.11
C ARG A 105 39.03 -1.79 -8.20
N VAL A 106 37.95 -2.23 -8.82
CA VAL A 106 36.83 -2.90 -8.14
C VAL A 106 37.01 -4.42 -8.23
N TYR A 107 36.66 -5.10 -7.16
CA TYR A 107 36.66 -6.55 -7.05
C TYR A 107 35.50 -7.02 -6.17
N GLN A 108 35.14 -8.28 -6.32
CA GLN A 108 34.13 -8.93 -5.49
C GLN A 108 34.72 -9.33 -4.13
N LEU A 109 33.98 -9.05 -3.06
CA LEU A 109 34.26 -9.41 -1.68
C LEU A 109 33.21 -10.44 -1.23
N GLY A 110 33.63 -11.66 -0.91
CA GLY A 110 32.73 -12.70 -0.43
C GLY A 110 31.62 -13.05 -1.43
N SER A 111 30.45 -13.40 -0.90
CA SER A 111 29.32 -13.88 -1.69
C SER A 111 28.68 -12.79 -2.51
N ALA A 112 28.42 -11.62 -1.93
CA ALA A 112 27.55 -10.58 -2.53
C ALA A 112 28.10 -9.14 -2.49
N ARG A 113 29.25 -8.89 -1.85
CA ARG A 113 29.78 -7.54 -1.62
C ARG A 113 30.80 -7.15 -2.68
N ILE A 114 31.07 -5.86 -2.82
CA ILE A 114 32.16 -5.35 -3.68
C ILE A 114 33.04 -4.36 -2.93
N GLY A 115 34.34 -4.41 -3.22
CA GLY A 115 35.35 -3.51 -2.67
C GLY A 115 36.02 -2.71 -3.78
N MET A 116 36.35 -1.46 -3.49
CA MET A 116 37.20 -0.63 -4.34
C MET A 116 38.54 -0.41 -3.66
N VAL A 117 39.64 -0.66 -4.37
CA VAL A 117 41.00 -0.42 -3.90
C VAL A 117 41.73 0.57 -4.80
N ASP A 118 42.76 1.21 -4.23
CA ASP A 118 43.74 1.98 -4.98
C ASP A 118 44.81 1.07 -5.64
N GLN A 119 45.79 1.71 -6.29
CA GLN A 119 46.94 1.04 -6.92
C GLN A 119 47.85 0.28 -5.93
N ASN A 120 47.81 0.62 -4.64
CA ASN A 120 48.59 -0.04 -3.59
C ASN A 120 47.83 -1.20 -2.95
N GLY A 121 46.55 -1.39 -3.29
CA GLY A 121 45.67 -2.38 -2.70
C GLY A 121 44.98 -1.92 -1.41
N GLU A 122 45.05 -0.63 -1.07
CA GLU A 122 44.33 -0.06 0.07
C GLU A 122 42.83 0.08 -0.25
N ILE A 123 41.97 -0.38 0.65
CA ILE A 123 40.52 -0.33 0.46
C ILE A 123 40.03 1.12 0.61
N LEU A 124 39.44 1.66 -0.45
CA LEU A 124 38.85 3.00 -0.46
C LEU A 124 37.44 3.01 0.12
N PHE A 125 36.60 2.05 -0.29
CA PHE A 125 35.26 1.84 0.25
C PHE A 125 34.72 0.46 -0.14
N LYS A 126 33.65 0.05 0.55
CA LYS A 126 32.92 -1.21 0.33
C LYS A 126 31.45 -0.92 0.01
N ILE A 127 30.81 -1.83 -0.70
CA ILE A 127 29.37 -1.81 -0.97
C ILE A 127 28.82 -3.19 -0.69
N ASP A 128 27.95 -3.26 0.31
CA ASP A 128 27.51 -4.55 0.87
C ASP A 128 26.16 -5.03 0.36
N ASP A 129 25.38 -4.15 -0.28
CA ASP A 129 23.98 -4.38 -0.63
C ASP A 129 23.78 -4.37 -2.16
N PHE A 130 24.74 -4.88 -2.95
CA PHE A 130 24.72 -4.79 -4.42
C PHE A 130 23.48 -5.45 -5.04
N LEU A 131 23.04 -6.59 -4.50
CA LEU A 131 21.93 -7.36 -5.07
C LEU A 131 20.56 -7.00 -4.47
N THR A 132 20.47 -5.82 -3.87
CA THR A 132 19.25 -5.28 -3.28
C THR A 132 18.52 -4.34 -4.23
N ASN A 133 17.27 -3.98 -3.90
CA ASN A 133 16.50 -3.00 -4.67
C ASN A 133 16.78 -1.54 -4.25
N ASN A 134 17.82 -1.30 -3.43
CA ASN A 134 18.22 0.03 -3.00
C ASN A 134 18.66 0.87 -4.20
N ARG A 135 18.32 2.17 -4.17
CA ARG A 135 18.57 3.13 -5.25
C ARG A 135 19.30 4.37 -4.78
N ASN A 136 19.67 4.43 -3.50
CA ASN A 136 20.40 5.57 -2.97
C ASN A 136 21.75 5.65 -3.67
N GLN A 137 22.08 6.85 -4.14
CA GLN A 137 23.38 7.13 -4.70
C GLN A 137 24.38 7.25 -3.54
N LEU A 138 25.55 6.62 -3.70
CA LEU A 138 26.63 6.73 -2.73
C LEU A 138 27.73 7.63 -3.30
N GLN A 139 28.39 8.39 -2.43
CA GLN A 139 29.47 9.30 -2.79
C GLN A 139 30.65 9.09 -1.84
N PHE A 140 31.85 8.96 -2.40
CA PHE A 140 33.07 8.72 -1.63
C PHE A 140 34.18 9.67 -2.08
N GLN A 141 34.69 10.49 -1.15
CA GLN A 141 35.73 11.47 -1.43
C GLN A 141 37.10 10.79 -1.53
N TYR A 142 37.80 11.00 -2.64
CA TYR A 142 39.14 10.46 -2.89
C TYR A 142 39.81 11.15 -4.07
N ASP A 143 41.07 11.55 -3.93
CA ASP A 143 41.84 12.17 -5.02
C ASP A 143 42.62 11.13 -5.81
N MET A 144 42.22 10.87 -7.06
CA MET A 144 42.92 9.94 -7.95
C MET A 144 44.23 10.49 -8.51
N GLY A 145 44.59 11.75 -8.22
CA GLY A 145 45.88 12.33 -8.59
C GLY A 145 46.02 12.70 -10.07
N PHE A 146 44.93 12.75 -10.83
CA PHE A 146 44.93 13.22 -12.22
C PHE A 146 43.83 14.26 -12.47
N THR A 147 44.13 15.23 -13.35
CA THR A 147 43.21 16.28 -13.76
C THR A 147 43.22 16.41 -15.28
N THR A 148 42.07 16.72 -15.88
CA THR A 148 41.92 17.02 -17.31
C THR A 148 40.87 18.10 -17.53
N THR A 149 40.96 18.82 -18.66
CA THR A 149 39.97 19.79 -19.11
C THR A 149 38.95 19.21 -20.10
N GLU A 150 39.16 17.98 -20.57
CA GLU A 150 38.33 17.36 -21.63
C GLU A 150 36.97 16.90 -21.12
N PHE A 151 36.89 16.41 -19.88
CA PHE A 151 35.67 15.91 -19.27
C PHE A 151 35.69 16.13 -17.75
N ARG A 152 34.50 16.33 -17.18
CA ARG A 152 34.31 16.38 -15.72
C ARG A 152 34.08 15.01 -15.09
N TYR A 153 33.41 14.12 -15.82
CA TYR A 153 32.99 12.82 -15.32
C TYR A 153 33.61 11.72 -16.16
N THR A 154 34.13 10.68 -15.53
CA THR A 154 34.57 9.46 -16.21
C THR A 154 34.08 8.21 -15.51
N VAL A 155 33.81 7.15 -16.27
CA VAL A 155 33.37 5.86 -15.72
C VAL A 155 34.61 5.06 -15.33
N ILE A 156 34.70 4.71 -14.05
CA ILE A 156 35.83 3.96 -13.48
C ILE A 156 35.61 2.46 -13.60
N SER A 157 34.41 2.01 -13.26
CA SER A 157 34.05 0.59 -13.34
C SER A 157 32.55 0.40 -13.55
N ILE A 158 32.21 -0.70 -14.21
CA ILE A 158 30.85 -1.22 -14.34
C ILE A 158 30.85 -2.65 -13.81
N ILE A 159 29.91 -2.93 -12.92
CA ILE A 159 29.72 -4.24 -12.29
C ILE A 159 28.32 -4.73 -12.65
N ASN A 160 28.21 -5.95 -13.19
CA ASN A 160 26.96 -6.51 -13.68
C ASN A 160 26.68 -7.90 -13.09
N TYR A 161 25.43 -8.15 -12.73
CA TYR A 161 24.90 -9.46 -12.35
C TYR A 161 23.39 -9.56 -12.65
N ASP A 162 22.97 -10.46 -13.55
CA ASP A 162 21.58 -10.55 -14.04
C ASP A 162 21.00 -9.16 -14.40
N LYS A 163 20.07 -8.64 -13.59
CA LYS A 163 19.48 -7.32 -13.77
C LYS A 163 20.19 -6.22 -12.99
N TYR A 164 21.06 -6.56 -12.04
CA TYR A 164 21.73 -5.64 -11.12
C TYR A 164 23.00 -5.09 -11.78
N ASN A 165 23.13 -3.77 -11.80
CA ASN A 165 24.29 -3.11 -12.37
C ASN A 165 24.70 -1.97 -11.44
N ILE A 166 26.00 -1.84 -11.15
CA ILE A 166 26.60 -0.68 -10.51
C ILE A 166 27.49 0.02 -11.53
N VAL A 167 27.35 1.33 -11.64
CA VAL A 167 28.26 2.18 -12.40
C VAL A 167 28.97 3.11 -11.43
N ILE A 168 30.29 3.01 -11.35
CA ILE A 168 31.13 3.90 -10.55
C ILE A 168 31.69 4.97 -11.48
N THR A 169 31.31 6.22 -11.23
CA THR A 169 31.76 7.40 -11.97
C THR A 169 32.64 8.24 -11.07
N TYR A 170 33.73 8.80 -11.58
CA TYR A 170 34.55 9.78 -10.85
C TYR A 170 34.19 11.20 -11.31
N ASP A 171 33.90 12.10 -10.36
CA ASP A 171 33.79 13.55 -10.60
C ASP A 171 35.15 14.19 -10.33
N LEU A 172 35.85 14.56 -11.40
CA LEU A 172 37.20 15.13 -11.31
C LEU A 172 37.22 16.48 -10.59
N PHE A 173 36.12 17.23 -10.62
CA PHE A 173 36.05 18.55 -9.98
C PHE A 173 35.87 18.43 -8.47
N ARG A 174 35.02 17.49 -8.03
CA ARG A 174 34.75 17.24 -6.62
C ARG A 174 35.68 16.23 -5.98
N LYS A 175 36.50 15.55 -6.78
CA LYS A 175 37.39 14.46 -6.36
C LYS A 175 36.63 13.39 -5.58
N GLU A 176 35.55 12.90 -6.17
CA GLU A 176 34.69 11.89 -5.55
C GLU A 176 34.26 10.81 -6.51
N PHE A 177 34.14 9.59 -6.00
CA PHE A 177 33.43 8.49 -6.64
C PHE A 177 31.94 8.64 -6.40
N ILE A 178 31.15 8.42 -7.44
CA ILE A 178 29.70 8.41 -7.44
C ILE A 178 29.26 7.02 -7.87
N VAL A 179 28.52 6.34 -7.01
CA VAL A 179 28.01 4.99 -7.25
C VAL A 179 26.54 5.07 -7.62
N ASP A 180 26.22 4.70 -8.85
CA ASP A 180 24.86 4.68 -9.37
C ASP A 180 24.38 3.23 -9.63
N ARG A 181 23.21 2.88 -9.09
CA ARG A 181 22.58 1.55 -9.26
C ARG A 181 21.57 1.55 -10.37
N ILE A 182 21.68 0.58 -11.28
CA ILE A 182 20.84 0.46 -12.46
C ILE A 182 20.32 -0.96 -12.59
N PHE A 183 19.00 -1.06 -12.66
CA PHE A 183 18.32 -2.34 -12.87
C PHE A 183 18.01 -2.50 -14.36
N LEU A 184 18.86 -3.18 -15.13
CA LEU A 184 18.70 -3.44 -16.56
C LEU A 184 18.36 -4.92 -16.78
N LYS A 185 17.13 -5.22 -17.20
CA LYS A 185 16.70 -6.57 -17.60
C LYS A 185 16.29 -6.61 -19.07
N VAL A 186 16.82 -7.55 -19.84
CA VAL A 186 16.31 -7.85 -21.19
C VAL A 186 15.09 -8.77 -21.04
N VAL A 187 13.89 -8.21 -21.18
CA VAL A 187 12.61 -8.92 -21.01
C VAL A 187 12.29 -9.79 -22.22
N LYS A 188 12.56 -9.29 -23.43
CA LYS A 188 12.50 -10.06 -24.67
C LYS A 188 13.88 -9.95 -25.35
N PRO A 189 14.71 -11.00 -25.35
CA PRO A 189 15.97 -10.97 -26.08
C PRO A 189 15.75 -11.19 -27.58
N HIS A 190 16.72 -10.76 -28.38
CA HIS A 190 16.81 -11.04 -29.82
C HIS A 190 18.16 -11.69 -30.10
N GLU A 191 18.21 -12.67 -31.01
CA GLU A 191 19.41 -13.49 -31.27
C GLU A 191 20.65 -12.69 -31.70
N ASP A 192 20.45 -11.57 -32.38
CA ASP A 192 21.51 -10.71 -32.95
C ASP A 192 21.58 -9.32 -32.28
N LEU A 193 21.01 -9.15 -31.08
CA LEU A 193 21.14 -7.88 -30.34
C LEU A 193 21.71 -8.15 -28.96
N ASP A 194 22.96 -7.75 -28.77
CA ASP A 194 23.60 -7.65 -27.46
C ASP A 194 23.39 -6.24 -26.89
N ILE A 195 23.05 -6.15 -25.60
CA ILE A 195 22.82 -4.87 -24.92
C ILE A 195 23.69 -4.80 -23.67
N LYS A 196 24.56 -3.80 -23.64
CA LYS A 196 25.45 -3.53 -22.50
C LYS A 196 25.28 -2.12 -21.96
N LEU A 197 25.58 -1.93 -20.69
CA LEU A 197 25.61 -0.61 -20.07
C LEU A 197 26.99 0.02 -20.31
N LEU A 198 27.04 1.30 -20.72
CA LEU A 198 28.31 2.04 -20.89
C LEU A 198 28.51 3.10 -19.82
N SER A 199 27.42 3.58 -19.24
CA SER A 199 27.44 4.54 -18.15
C SER A 199 26.08 4.54 -17.47
N LYS A 200 25.92 5.39 -16.46
CA LYS A 200 24.64 5.50 -15.76
C LYS A 200 23.44 5.93 -16.62
N ASN A 201 23.72 6.44 -17.82
CA ASN A 201 22.74 7.04 -18.71
C ASN A 201 22.72 6.44 -20.11
N THR A 202 23.67 5.57 -20.44
CA THR A 202 23.92 5.13 -21.82
C THR A 202 24.02 3.62 -21.88
N ILE A 203 23.33 3.05 -22.86
CA ILE A 203 23.48 1.64 -23.26
C ILE A 203 24.13 1.57 -24.64
N GLN A 204 24.93 0.54 -24.86
CA GLN A 204 25.38 0.10 -26.17
C GLN A 204 24.47 -1.01 -26.66
N ILE A 205 24.13 -0.95 -27.95
CA ILE A 205 23.39 -2.00 -28.63
C ILE A 205 24.26 -2.45 -29.81
N THR A 206 24.68 -3.71 -29.76
CA THR A 206 25.57 -4.31 -30.74
C THR A 206 24.84 -5.43 -31.48
N SER A 207 25.05 -5.48 -32.78
CA SER A 207 24.63 -6.54 -33.70
C SER A 207 25.85 -6.97 -34.50
N GLU A 208 25.77 -8.09 -35.21
CA GLU A 208 26.86 -8.57 -36.07
C GLU A 208 27.40 -7.49 -37.02
N ASN A 209 26.53 -6.59 -37.49
CA ASN A 209 26.85 -5.62 -38.56
C ASN A 209 26.80 -4.15 -38.13
N ALA A 210 26.52 -3.86 -36.86
CA ALA A 210 26.44 -2.48 -36.37
C ALA A 210 26.54 -2.35 -34.85
N LEU A 211 27.07 -1.21 -34.42
CA LEU A 211 27.13 -0.78 -33.03
C LEU A 211 26.44 0.58 -32.89
N LYS A 212 25.58 0.72 -31.87
CA LYS A 212 24.89 1.99 -31.59
C LYS A 212 24.80 2.28 -30.11
N GLU A 213 25.24 3.47 -29.72
CA GLU A 213 25.07 3.97 -28.36
C GLU A 213 23.79 4.81 -28.23
N VAL A 214 23.08 4.62 -27.11
CA VAL A 214 21.83 5.31 -26.82
C VAL A 214 21.85 5.83 -25.38
N LYS A 215 21.80 7.15 -25.24
CA LYS A 215 21.56 7.82 -23.96
C LYS A 215 20.09 7.64 -23.53
N PHE A 216 19.76 6.49 -22.95
CA PHE A 216 18.38 6.07 -22.68
C PHE A 216 17.63 7.01 -21.72
N THR A 217 18.32 7.68 -20.80
CA THR A 217 17.68 8.63 -19.87
C THR A 217 17.17 9.88 -20.58
N SER A 218 17.85 10.29 -21.65
CA SER A 218 17.47 11.46 -22.47
C SER A 218 16.28 11.22 -23.41
N LEU A 219 15.86 9.95 -23.59
CA LEU A 219 14.73 9.64 -24.46
C LEU A 219 13.42 10.13 -23.83
N PRO A 220 12.65 11.02 -24.49
CA PRO A 220 11.31 11.37 -24.06
C PRO A 220 10.34 10.21 -24.30
N ARG A 221 9.39 10.06 -23.39
CA ARG A 221 8.42 8.96 -23.40
C ARG A 221 7.61 8.96 -24.69
N GLY A 222 7.56 7.80 -25.37
CA GLY A 222 6.75 7.60 -26.57
C GLY A 222 7.28 8.28 -27.83
N LYS A 223 8.45 8.93 -27.84
CA LYS A 223 9.06 9.43 -29.08
C LYS A 223 9.95 8.33 -29.68
N ARG A 224 9.86 8.15 -31.00
CA ARG A 224 10.61 7.11 -31.73
C ARG A 224 11.98 7.65 -32.11
N TYR A 225 13.02 6.87 -31.88
CA TYR A 225 14.40 7.17 -32.25
C TYR A 225 14.92 6.09 -33.18
N LYS A 226 15.41 6.49 -34.37
CA LYS A 226 15.97 5.52 -35.32
C LYS A 226 17.27 4.99 -34.73
N LEU A 227 17.37 3.66 -34.64
CA LEU A 227 18.51 2.97 -34.06
C LEU A 227 19.42 2.43 -35.17
N LEU A 228 18.88 1.55 -36.01
CA LEU A 228 19.60 0.80 -37.05
C LEU A 228 18.73 0.70 -38.32
N ASN A 229 19.35 0.35 -39.45
CA ASN A 229 18.64 -0.10 -40.64
C ASN A 229 18.33 -1.61 -40.54
N HIS A 230 17.39 -2.11 -41.34
CA HIS A 230 16.98 -3.52 -41.26
C HIS A 230 18.07 -4.51 -41.63
N ASN A 231 18.93 -4.17 -42.59
CA ASN A 231 20.05 -5.01 -43.03
C ASN A 231 21.18 -5.11 -42.01
N GLN A 232 21.16 -4.29 -40.96
CA GLN A 232 22.17 -4.31 -39.90
C GLN A 232 21.82 -5.29 -38.78
N VAL A 233 20.61 -5.85 -38.78
CA VAL A 233 20.16 -6.82 -37.77
C VAL A 233 19.55 -8.02 -38.46
N LYS A 234 20.06 -9.21 -38.16
CA LYS A 234 19.54 -10.49 -38.66
C LYS A 234 18.05 -10.59 -38.35
N ASN A 235 17.24 -10.89 -39.37
CA ASN A 235 15.78 -10.95 -39.26
C ASN A 235 15.10 -9.65 -38.77
N GLY A 236 15.79 -8.50 -38.76
CA GLY A 236 15.31 -7.23 -38.20
C GLY A 236 14.08 -6.62 -38.87
N SER A 237 13.68 -7.14 -40.03
CA SER A 237 12.45 -6.76 -40.76
C SER A 237 11.32 -7.79 -40.68
N LYS A 238 11.50 -8.93 -39.99
CA LYS A 238 10.54 -10.06 -39.98
C LYS A 238 9.51 -10.01 -38.86
N GLU A 239 9.78 -9.29 -37.77
CA GLU A 239 8.85 -9.15 -36.64
C GLU A 239 8.64 -7.69 -36.21
N ASN A 240 7.60 -7.42 -35.42
CA ASN A 240 7.32 -6.07 -34.94
C ASN A 240 8.28 -5.64 -33.82
N ILE A 241 8.28 -6.33 -32.68
CA ILE A 241 9.15 -6.03 -31.55
C ILE A 241 10.32 -7.00 -31.57
N LEU A 242 11.53 -6.50 -31.73
CA LEU A 242 12.76 -7.31 -31.71
C LEU A 242 13.18 -7.59 -30.28
N SER A 243 13.28 -6.55 -29.46
CA SER A 243 13.72 -6.66 -28.07
C SER A 243 12.96 -5.71 -27.13
N ILE A 244 12.83 -6.11 -25.86
CA ILE A 244 12.23 -5.29 -24.80
C ILE A 244 13.22 -5.23 -23.65
N LEU A 245 13.65 -4.02 -23.30
CA LEU A 245 14.49 -3.76 -22.14
C LEU A 245 13.62 -3.21 -21.01
N SER A 246 13.96 -3.52 -19.76
CA SER A 246 13.41 -2.88 -18.57
C SER A 246 14.56 -2.26 -17.79
N ILE A 247 14.68 -0.93 -17.85
CA ILE A 247 15.70 -0.17 -17.13
C ILE A 247 15.02 0.61 -16.01
N ASN A 248 15.40 0.35 -14.76
CA ASN A 248 14.84 0.99 -13.56
C ASN A 248 13.29 0.93 -13.51
N LYS A 249 12.70 -0.21 -13.91
CA LYS A 249 11.24 -0.45 -14.06
C LYS A 249 10.57 0.26 -15.25
N THR A 250 11.34 0.99 -16.07
CA THR A 250 10.83 1.60 -17.32
C THR A 250 11.12 0.68 -18.50
N ARG A 251 10.09 0.31 -19.27
CA ARG A 251 10.27 -0.48 -20.50
C ARG A 251 10.77 0.38 -21.66
N TYR A 252 11.72 -0.15 -22.43
CA TYR A 252 12.17 0.37 -23.72
C TYR A 252 11.92 -0.70 -24.77
N TYR A 253 11.33 -0.32 -25.89
CA TYR A 253 10.99 -1.25 -26.96
C TYR A 253 11.90 -0.98 -28.15
N ILE A 254 12.64 -2.00 -28.57
CA ILE A 254 13.38 -2.01 -29.84
C ILE A 254 12.49 -2.73 -30.85
N PHE A 255 12.06 -2.02 -31.89
CA PHE A 255 11.00 -2.50 -32.78
C PHE A 255 11.26 -2.08 -34.22
N SER A 256 10.79 -2.92 -35.14
CA SER A 256 10.87 -2.72 -36.58
C SER A 256 9.75 -1.82 -37.09
N SER A 257 10.09 -0.95 -38.05
CA SER A 257 9.19 -0.06 -38.76
C SER A 257 9.58 -0.02 -40.24
N HIS A 258 8.74 0.56 -41.11
CA HIS A 258 9.01 0.64 -42.55
C HIS A 258 10.35 1.30 -42.94
N ARG A 259 10.92 2.14 -42.07
CA ARG A 259 12.15 2.91 -42.34
C ARG A 259 13.39 2.43 -41.57
N GLY A 260 13.31 1.25 -40.93
CA GLY A 260 14.37 0.68 -40.11
C GLY A 260 13.90 0.30 -38.70
N ILE A 261 14.87 0.13 -37.81
CA ILE A 261 14.69 -0.30 -36.42
C ILE A 261 14.74 0.93 -35.53
N TYR A 262 13.82 1.00 -34.57
CA TYR A 262 13.65 2.14 -33.68
C TYR A 262 13.66 1.70 -32.22
N ILE A 263 14.08 2.60 -31.34
CA ILE A 263 13.89 2.49 -29.90
C ILE A 263 12.87 3.53 -29.41
N VAL A 264 12.04 3.14 -28.45
CA VAL A 264 11.13 4.06 -27.74
C VAL A 264 11.09 3.76 -26.24
N LYS A 265 11.15 4.82 -25.43
CA LYS A 265 10.95 4.76 -23.98
C LYS A 265 9.45 4.71 -23.66
N GLY A 266 8.99 3.60 -23.10
CA GLY A 266 7.61 3.37 -22.71
C GLY A 266 6.61 3.41 -23.88
N ASP A 267 5.33 3.56 -23.53
CA ASP A 267 4.20 3.67 -24.47
C ASP A 267 4.14 2.57 -25.56
N PRO A 268 3.89 1.30 -25.15
CA PRO A 268 3.81 0.18 -26.09
C PRO A 268 2.73 0.36 -27.17
N TYR A 269 1.72 1.21 -26.96
CA TYR A 269 0.68 1.46 -27.96
C TYR A 269 1.23 2.15 -29.22
N LYS A 270 2.30 2.93 -29.09
CA LYS A 270 3.01 3.51 -30.25
C LYS A 270 3.88 2.50 -30.99
N VAL A 271 4.27 1.42 -30.31
CA VAL A 271 5.07 0.33 -30.88
C VAL A 271 4.16 -0.61 -31.66
N THR A 272 3.06 -1.04 -31.05
CA THR A 272 2.16 -2.03 -31.64
C THR A 272 1.07 -1.41 -32.52
N GLY A 273 0.85 -0.09 -32.42
CA GLY A 273 -0.22 0.59 -33.16
C GLY A 273 -1.60 0.09 -32.78
N ASN A 274 -1.80 -0.37 -31.54
CA ASN A 274 -3.04 -0.95 -31.08
C ASN A 274 -4.21 0.05 -31.17
N GLN A 275 -5.30 -0.41 -31.78
CA GLN A 275 -6.58 0.27 -31.82
C GLN A 275 -7.71 -0.73 -31.62
N THR A 276 -8.53 -0.46 -30.61
CA THR A 276 -9.64 -1.31 -30.22
C THR A 276 -10.95 -0.57 -30.22
N ASN A 277 -12.02 -1.30 -30.55
CA ASN A 277 -13.39 -0.95 -30.23
C ASN A 277 -14.10 -2.24 -29.82
N LEU A 278 -13.97 -2.56 -28.53
CA LEU A 278 -14.47 -3.79 -27.94
C LEU A 278 -15.75 -3.53 -27.13
N ARG A 279 -16.47 -4.60 -26.87
CA ARG A 279 -17.58 -4.68 -25.93
C ARG A 279 -17.32 -5.84 -24.98
N VAL A 280 -17.97 -5.78 -23.83
CA VAL A 280 -17.77 -6.74 -22.75
C VAL A 280 -19.13 -7.27 -22.34
N ILE A 281 -19.24 -8.59 -22.20
CA ILE A 281 -20.40 -9.25 -21.60
C ILE A 281 -19.89 -10.30 -20.62
N LEU A 282 -20.42 -10.26 -19.40
CA LEU A 282 -20.15 -11.27 -18.37
C LEU A 282 -21.35 -12.21 -18.25
N THR A 283 -21.11 -13.51 -18.40
CA THR A 283 -22.12 -14.57 -18.21
C THR A 283 -21.90 -15.29 -16.87
N LYS A 284 -22.64 -16.36 -16.57
CA LYS A 284 -22.38 -17.16 -15.36
C LYS A 284 -21.04 -17.91 -15.41
N ARG A 285 -20.53 -18.24 -16.60
CA ARG A 285 -19.33 -19.10 -16.75
C ARG A 285 -18.15 -18.40 -17.40
N ASN A 286 -18.42 -17.42 -18.27
CA ASN A 286 -17.39 -16.80 -19.11
C ASN A 286 -17.54 -15.28 -19.18
N LEU A 287 -16.40 -14.61 -19.24
CA LEU A 287 -16.25 -13.26 -19.75
C LEU A 287 -16.05 -13.32 -21.27
N TYR A 288 -16.83 -12.53 -21.99
CA TYR A 288 -16.65 -12.30 -23.42
C TYR A 288 -16.18 -10.87 -23.65
N VAL A 289 -15.04 -10.71 -24.33
CA VAL A 289 -14.55 -9.41 -24.80
C VAL A 289 -14.44 -9.48 -26.31
N PHE A 290 -15.32 -8.78 -27.03
CA PHE A 290 -15.50 -8.97 -28.47
C PHE A 290 -15.58 -7.65 -29.22
N GLY A 291 -15.29 -7.70 -30.52
CA GLY A 291 -15.35 -6.54 -31.41
C GLY A 291 -14.07 -6.38 -32.21
N ARG A 292 -13.74 -5.13 -32.55
CA ARG A 292 -12.57 -4.83 -33.38
C ARG A 292 -11.31 -4.71 -32.51
N MET A 293 -10.30 -5.52 -32.79
CA MET A 293 -8.96 -5.39 -32.23
C MET A 293 -7.93 -5.47 -33.35
N THR A 294 -7.17 -4.39 -33.53
CA THR A 294 -6.18 -4.29 -34.61
C THR A 294 -4.91 -3.64 -34.09
N HIS A 295 -3.78 -4.21 -34.45
CA HIS A 295 -2.46 -3.65 -34.25
C HIS A 295 -1.92 -3.23 -35.61
N TYR A 296 -1.85 -1.92 -35.85
CA TYR A 296 -1.54 -1.35 -37.17
C TYR A 296 -0.05 -1.17 -37.44
N ALA A 297 0.82 -1.40 -36.45
CA ALA A 297 2.24 -1.25 -36.66
C ALA A 297 2.79 -2.34 -37.60
N TYR A 298 3.98 -2.07 -38.14
CA TYR A 298 4.70 -2.95 -39.05
C TYR A 298 4.84 -4.36 -38.47
N HIS A 299 4.33 -5.38 -39.16
CA HIS A 299 4.27 -6.78 -38.70
C HIS A 299 3.57 -7.05 -37.36
N ALA A 300 2.77 -6.10 -36.84
CA ALA A 300 2.09 -6.28 -35.55
C ALA A 300 0.73 -6.99 -35.68
N HIS A 301 0.15 -7.06 -36.88
CA HIS A 301 -1.19 -7.61 -37.08
C HIS A 301 -1.22 -9.10 -36.72
N GLY A 302 -2.13 -9.49 -35.82
CA GLY A 302 -2.32 -10.89 -35.41
C GLY A 302 -1.24 -11.42 -34.46
N GLN A 303 -0.24 -10.63 -34.08
CA GLN A 303 0.84 -11.08 -33.20
C GLN A 303 0.45 -11.05 -31.73
N TYR A 304 -0.30 -10.03 -31.32
CA TYR A 304 -0.65 -9.78 -29.91
C TYR A 304 -2.07 -10.22 -29.59
N GLU A 305 -2.30 -11.53 -29.62
CA GLU A 305 -3.62 -12.16 -29.50
C GLU A 305 -3.82 -12.95 -28.20
N TYR A 306 -2.83 -13.01 -27.33
CA TYR A 306 -2.95 -13.71 -26.04
C TYR A 306 -3.34 -12.74 -24.94
N LEU A 307 -4.23 -13.19 -24.06
CA LEU A 307 -4.71 -12.45 -22.91
C LEU A 307 -4.04 -12.97 -21.64
N TYR A 308 -3.58 -12.03 -20.83
CA TYR A 308 -2.89 -12.27 -19.57
C TYR A 308 -3.58 -11.52 -18.45
N LEU A 309 -3.39 -12.04 -17.24
CA LEU A 309 -3.73 -11.35 -16.01
C LEU A 309 -2.48 -10.63 -15.47
N GLN A 310 -2.61 -9.42 -14.93
CA GLN A 310 -1.47 -8.70 -14.40
C GLN A 310 -0.81 -9.44 -13.21
N ASN A 311 0.51 -9.60 -13.29
CA ASN A 311 1.36 -10.34 -12.34
C ASN A 311 0.84 -11.75 -12.02
N ALA A 312 0.20 -12.39 -13.00
CA ALA A 312 0.20 -13.83 -13.14
C ALA A 312 0.87 -14.08 -14.49
N ASP A 313 1.95 -14.86 -14.55
CA ASP A 313 2.59 -15.24 -15.82
C ASP A 313 1.72 -16.25 -16.62
N GLN A 314 0.43 -16.32 -16.26
CA GLN A 314 -0.54 -17.23 -16.79
C GLN A 314 -1.38 -16.57 -17.89
N ARG A 315 -1.42 -17.26 -19.03
CA ARG A 315 -2.33 -16.99 -20.14
C ARG A 315 -3.73 -17.44 -19.75
N ILE A 316 -4.71 -16.56 -19.93
CA ILE A 316 -6.12 -16.81 -19.57
C ILE A 316 -7.04 -16.89 -20.79
N GLY A 317 -6.52 -16.59 -21.98
CA GLY A 317 -7.30 -16.71 -23.22
C GLY A 317 -6.53 -16.31 -24.47
N LYS A 318 -7.13 -16.60 -25.63
CA LYS A 318 -6.63 -16.23 -26.96
C LYS A 318 -7.73 -15.56 -27.77
N PHE A 319 -7.38 -14.55 -28.56
CA PHE A 319 -8.30 -13.82 -29.41
C PHE A 319 -8.68 -14.67 -30.62
N PHE A 320 -9.92 -15.14 -30.65
CA PHE A 320 -10.43 -15.91 -31.76
C PHE A 320 -10.99 -14.99 -32.86
N ARG A 321 -10.47 -15.15 -34.08
CA ARG A 321 -10.96 -14.44 -35.28
C ARG A 321 -11.68 -15.43 -36.20
N PRO A 322 -13.02 -15.39 -36.28
CA PRO A 322 -13.77 -16.33 -37.12
C PRO A 322 -13.57 -16.09 -38.64
N PHE A 323 -13.25 -14.87 -39.05
CA PHE A 323 -13.21 -14.47 -40.46
C PHE A 323 -11.79 -14.09 -40.93
N LYS A 324 -10.78 -14.93 -40.63
CA LYS A 324 -9.37 -14.64 -40.99
C LYS A 324 -9.14 -14.49 -42.49
N SER A 325 -9.89 -15.21 -43.31
CA SER A 325 -9.75 -15.20 -44.78
C SER A 325 -10.36 -13.96 -45.46
N ILE A 326 -11.18 -13.18 -44.73
CA ILE A 326 -11.88 -12.02 -45.29
C ILE A 326 -11.18 -10.75 -44.80
N LYS A 327 -10.46 -10.06 -45.70
CA LYS A 327 -9.55 -8.93 -45.39
C LYS A 327 -10.15 -7.84 -44.49
N PHE A 328 -11.43 -7.51 -44.66
CA PHE A 328 -12.09 -6.49 -43.83
C PHE A 328 -12.63 -7.03 -42.50
N LEU A 329 -13.02 -8.31 -42.44
CA LEU A 329 -13.56 -8.95 -41.23
C LEU A 329 -12.49 -9.56 -40.34
N GLN A 330 -11.27 -9.78 -40.85
CA GLN A 330 -10.15 -10.31 -40.06
C GLN A 330 -9.84 -9.44 -38.84
N ARG A 331 -10.31 -8.19 -38.77
CA ARG A 331 -10.12 -7.27 -37.63
C ARG A 331 -11.04 -7.57 -36.44
N PHE A 332 -12.09 -8.36 -36.65
CA PHE A 332 -13.08 -8.69 -35.63
C PHE A 332 -12.80 -10.07 -35.02
N GLY A 333 -13.12 -10.19 -33.75
CA GLY A 333 -12.97 -11.43 -33.01
C GLY A 333 -13.46 -11.29 -31.58
N LEU A 334 -13.13 -12.29 -30.76
CA LEU A 334 -13.50 -12.33 -29.35
C LEU A 334 -12.49 -13.08 -28.50
N PHE A 335 -12.34 -12.63 -27.26
CA PHE A 335 -11.85 -13.43 -26.15
C PHE A 335 -13.04 -14.11 -25.48
N LYS A 336 -12.90 -15.40 -25.18
CA LYS A 336 -13.77 -16.16 -24.27
C LYS A 336 -12.89 -16.62 -23.11
N VAL A 337 -13.17 -16.11 -21.92
CA VAL A 337 -12.33 -16.30 -20.74
C VAL A 337 -13.17 -16.92 -19.63
N PRO A 338 -12.81 -18.10 -19.09
CA PRO A 338 -13.50 -18.68 -17.95
C PRO A 338 -13.44 -17.75 -16.73
N ILE A 339 -14.55 -17.54 -16.03
CA ILE A 339 -14.58 -16.61 -14.87
C ILE A 339 -13.60 -17.04 -13.77
N LYS A 340 -13.46 -18.34 -13.53
CA LYS A 340 -12.50 -18.87 -12.55
C LYS A 340 -11.06 -18.41 -12.82
N SER A 341 -10.65 -18.25 -14.08
CA SER A 341 -9.31 -17.77 -14.43
C SER A 341 -9.06 -16.29 -14.11
N LEU A 342 -10.11 -15.54 -13.77
CA LEU A 342 -10.03 -14.12 -13.36
C LEU A 342 -9.99 -13.97 -11.83
N MET A 343 -10.17 -15.06 -11.10
CA MET A 343 -10.19 -15.10 -9.63
C MET A 343 -8.80 -15.57 -9.19
N VAL A 344 -8.01 -14.66 -8.64
CA VAL A 344 -6.67 -14.93 -8.13
C VAL A 344 -6.68 -14.66 -6.64
N ASP A 345 -6.25 -15.65 -5.87
CA ASP A 345 -6.29 -15.60 -4.42
C ASP A 345 -5.47 -14.43 -3.87
N GLY A 346 -5.98 -13.80 -2.81
CA GLY A 346 -5.37 -12.61 -2.21
C GLY A 346 -5.41 -11.33 -3.06
N ARG A 347 -6.02 -11.34 -4.26
CA ARG A 347 -6.07 -10.16 -5.15
C ARG A 347 -7.48 -9.74 -5.56
N ILE A 348 -7.78 -8.47 -5.25
CA ILE A 348 -9.06 -7.85 -5.57
C ILE A 348 -9.10 -7.30 -7.00
N HIS A 349 -8.01 -6.73 -7.50
CA HIS A 349 -7.97 -6.06 -8.81
C HIS A 349 -6.94 -6.68 -9.74
N ASN A 350 -7.39 -7.10 -10.92
CA ASN A 350 -6.58 -7.82 -11.90
C ASN A 350 -6.71 -7.15 -13.27
N ASN A 351 -5.69 -6.40 -13.69
CA ASN A 351 -5.69 -5.77 -15.02
C ASN A 351 -5.55 -6.83 -16.12
N LEU A 352 -6.29 -6.65 -17.21
CA LEU A 352 -6.19 -7.50 -18.39
C LEU A 352 -5.11 -6.94 -19.32
N LEU A 353 -4.14 -7.77 -19.67
CA LEU A 353 -3.01 -7.44 -20.55
C LEU A 353 -3.12 -8.25 -21.85
N VAL A 354 -2.67 -7.69 -22.96
CA VAL A 354 -2.46 -8.44 -24.21
C VAL A 354 -0.99 -8.51 -24.56
N GLY A 355 -0.62 -9.64 -25.13
CA GLY A 355 0.76 -9.94 -25.50
C GLY A 355 0.84 -10.95 -26.63
N ASP A 356 2.08 -11.29 -26.96
CA ASP A 356 2.37 -12.46 -27.80
C ASP A 356 2.21 -13.75 -26.98
N GLU A 357 2.69 -14.87 -27.49
CA GLU A 357 2.55 -16.16 -26.81
C GLU A 357 3.31 -16.29 -25.49
N LYS A 358 4.35 -15.47 -25.27
CA LYS A 358 5.26 -15.59 -24.13
C LYS A 358 5.19 -14.38 -23.20
N ILE A 359 4.96 -13.17 -23.74
CA ILE A 359 5.21 -11.92 -23.02
C ILE A 359 4.00 -10.98 -23.12
N PRO A 360 3.47 -10.47 -21.99
CA PRO A 360 2.49 -9.40 -22.00
C PRO A 360 3.13 -8.07 -22.44
N ILE A 361 2.52 -7.40 -23.41
CA ILE A 361 3.06 -6.17 -24.02
C ILE A 361 2.37 -4.92 -23.49
N HIS A 362 1.04 -4.89 -23.46
CA HIS A 362 0.30 -3.71 -23.00
C HIS A 362 -1.07 -4.06 -22.42
N ASN A 363 -1.64 -3.12 -21.66
CA ASN A 363 -3.00 -3.29 -21.14
C ASN A 363 -4.03 -3.42 -22.28
N LEU A 364 -5.02 -4.28 -22.07
CA LEU A 364 -6.16 -4.39 -22.95
C LEU A 364 -7.07 -3.19 -22.70
N ARG A 365 -7.23 -2.35 -23.73
CA ARG A 365 -8.20 -1.26 -23.72
C ARG A 365 -9.41 -1.67 -24.53
N ARG A 366 -10.60 -1.31 -24.05
CA ARG A 366 -11.81 -1.48 -24.84
C ARG A 366 -11.91 -0.42 -25.95
N ARG A 367 -11.45 0.81 -25.68
CA ARG A 367 -11.32 1.92 -26.64
C ARG A 367 -10.03 2.72 -26.40
N LYS A 368 -9.50 3.40 -27.41
CA LYS A 368 -8.25 4.20 -27.30
C LYS A 368 -8.30 5.28 -26.21
N ARG A 369 -9.45 5.95 -26.08
CA ARG A 369 -9.76 6.96 -25.04
C ARG A 369 -11.04 6.53 -24.34
N ASP A 370 -10.95 5.49 -23.52
CA ASP A 370 -12.11 5.00 -22.78
C ASP A 370 -12.42 5.85 -21.56
N LYS A 371 -13.65 5.73 -21.06
CA LYS A 371 -14.02 6.27 -19.75
C LYS A 371 -13.19 5.58 -18.67
N LYS A 372 -12.76 6.34 -17.66
CA LYS A 372 -11.97 5.84 -16.53
C LYS A 372 -12.91 5.39 -15.41
N ALA A 373 -12.44 4.44 -14.58
CA ALA A 373 -13.16 3.96 -13.40
C ALA A 373 -14.62 3.52 -13.63
N THR A 374 -14.98 3.11 -14.85
CA THR A 374 -16.37 2.84 -15.24
C THR A 374 -16.70 1.37 -15.11
N THR A 375 -17.84 1.05 -14.51
CA THR A 375 -18.33 -0.33 -14.40
C THR A 375 -18.95 -0.73 -15.74
N LEU A 376 -18.49 -1.85 -16.32
CA LEU A 376 -18.97 -2.33 -17.62
C LEU A 376 -19.95 -3.49 -17.48
N SER A 377 -19.68 -4.41 -16.56
CA SER A 377 -20.52 -5.57 -16.29
C SER A 377 -20.19 -6.14 -14.91
N PHE A 378 -21.13 -6.82 -14.27
CA PHE A 378 -20.89 -7.55 -13.03
C PHE A 378 -21.75 -8.81 -12.94
N LYS A 379 -21.33 -9.79 -12.14
CA LYS A 379 -22.07 -11.03 -11.90
C LYS A 379 -21.72 -11.60 -10.52
N LYS A 380 -22.73 -12.10 -9.80
CA LYS A 380 -22.52 -12.92 -8.61
C LYS A 380 -21.90 -14.26 -9.02
N GLN A 381 -20.86 -14.66 -8.31
CA GLN A 381 -20.20 -15.96 -8.40
C GLN A 381 -20.00 -16.44 -6.97
N ASP A 382 -20.77 -17.44 -6.55
CA ASP A 382 -20.79 -17.93 -5.17
C ASP A 382 -21.01 -16.75 -4.20
N ASP A 383 -20.19 -16.56 -3.17
CA ASP A 383 -20.30 -15.44 -2.22
C ASP A 383 -19.55 -14.18 -2.66
N GLN A 384 -19.11 -14.15 -3.91
CA GLN A 384 -18.34 -13.06 -4.50
C GLN A 384 -19.08 -12.37 -5.64
N LEU A 385 -18.66 -11.16 -5.95
CA LEU A 385 -19.07 -10.35 -7.07
C LEU A 385 -17.88 -10.14 -8.00
N MET A 386 -18.00 -10.68 -9.21
CA MET A 386 -17.08 -10.39 -10.31
C MET A 386 -17.54 -9.12 -11.03
N VAL A 387 -16.66 -8.13 -11.13
CA VAL A 387 -16.90 -6.85 -11.79
C VAL A 387 -15.87 -6.65 -12.90
N ILE A 388 -16.33 -6.42 -14.12
CA ILE A 388 -15.48 -5.94 -15.20
C ILE A 388 -15.65 -4.44 -15.33
N ARG A 389 -14.55 -3.71 -15.20
CA ARG A 389 -14.51 -2.25 -15.21
C ARG A 389 -13.33 -1.73 -15.99
N THR A 390 -13.30 -0.42 -16.21
CA THR A 390 -12.07 0.28 -16.54
C THR A 390 -11.38 0.79 -15.26
N ASN A 391 -10.05 0.79 -15.22
CA ASN A 391 -9.28 1.40 -14.14
C ASN A 391 -9.07 2.92 -14.37
N LEU A 392 -8.31 3.59 -13.50
CA LEU A 392 -7.98 5.02 -13.61
C LEU A 392 -7.19 5.35 -14.90
N GLY A 393 -6.53 4.36 -15.49
CA GLY A 393 -5.86 4.47 -16.80
C GLY A 393 -6.77 4.19 -18.00
N GLY A 394 -8.06 3.89 -17.80
CA GLY A 394 -8.99 3.51 -18.87
C GLY A 394 -8.75 2.10 -19.45
N ASN A 395 -8.00 1.26 -18.74
CA ASN A 395 -7.70 -0.11 -19.15
C ASN A 395 -8.72 -1.10 -18.56
N LEU A 396 -8.98 -2.22 -19.22
CA LEU A 396 -9.87 -3.25 -18.70
C LEU A 396 -9.26 -3.98 -17.50
N THR A 397 -10.09 -4.16 -16.48
CA THR A 397 -9.73 -4.78 -15.20
C THR A 397 -10.87 -5.68 -14.74
N ALA A 398 -10.53 -6.89 -14.31
CA ALA A 398 -11.42 -7.76 -13.55
C ALA A 398 -11.24 -7.45 -12.06
N THR A 399 -12.34 -7.32 -11.33
CA THR A 399 -12.33 -7.01 -9.90
C THR A 399 -13.23 -7.97 -9.17
N VAL A 400 -12.71 -8.57 -8.10
CA VAL A 400 -13.40 -9.58 -7.29
C VAL A 400 -13.54 -9.04 -5.88
N VAL A 401 -14.79 -8.91 -5.42
CA VAL A 401 -15.12 -8.42 -4.08
C VAL A 401 -16.20 -9.30 -3.47
N PRO A 402 -16.39 -9.31 -2.14
CA PRO A 402 -17.55 -9.96 -1.52
C PRO A 402 -18.87 -9.47 -2.13
N PHE A 403 -19.83 -10.37 -2.30
CA PHE A 403 -21.15 -10.00 -2.77
C PHE A 403 -21.90 -9.17 -1.72
N SER A 404 -22.61 -8.13 -2.15
CA SER A 404 -23.33 -7.21 -1.26
C SER A 404 -24.75 -6.92 -1.74
N GLU A 405 -25.60 -6.49 -0.80
CA GLU A 405 -27.05 -6.35 -0.96
C GLU A 405 -27.47 -5.46 -2.13
N GLU A 406 -26.73 -4.40 -2.42
CA GLU A 406 -27.03 -3.45 -3.49
C GLU A 406 -27.00 -4.06 -4.91
N TYR A 407 -26.40 -5.25 -5.08
CA TYR A 407 -26.36 -5.98 -6.35
C TYR A 407 -27.52 -6.96 -6.53
N HIS A 408 -28.36 -7.18 -5.51
CA HIS A 408 -29.62 -7.90 -5.71
C HIS A 408 -30.53 -7.16 -6.69
N LEU A 409 -31.26 -7.92 -7.51
CA LEU A 409 -32.12 -7.36 -8.56
C LEU A 409 -33.13 -6.34 -8.00
N ILE A 410 -33.74 -6.64 -6.85
CA ILE A 410 -34.69 -5.74 -6.19
C ILE A 410 -34.06 -4.38 -5.85
N ASN A 411 -32.84 -4.38 -5.29
CA ASN A 411 -32.12 -3.16 -4.93
C ASN A 411 -31.62 -2.41 -6.17
N ARG A 412 -31.19 -3.13 -7.23
CA ARG A 412 -30.88 -2.53 -8.53
C ARG A 412 -32.06 -1.81 -9.15
N ILE A 413 -33.26 -2.37 -9.01
CA ILE A 413 -34.52 -1.75 -9.44
C ILE A 413 -34.81 -0.51 -8.59
N LYS A 414 -34.76 -0.63 -7.25
CA LYS A 414 -34.95 0.52 -6.33
C LYS A 414 -33.99 1.67 -6.64
N ILE A 415 -32.69 1.41 -6.83
CA ILE A 415 -31.68 2.44 -7.15
C ILE A 415 -32.05 3.17 -8.44
N LYS A 416 -32.42 2.43 -9.50
CA LYS A 416 -32.84 3.03 -10.78
C LYS A 416 -34.08 3.89 -10.63
N PHE A 417 -35.11 3.40 -9.94
CA PHE A 417 -36.33 4.17 -9.71
C PHE A 417 -36.08 5.39 -8.81
N ALA A 418 -35.26 5.27 -7.77
CA ALA A 418 -34.89 6.38 -6.91
C ALA A 418 -34.13 7.47 -7.68
N HIS A 419 -33.24 7.09 -8.60
CA HIS A 419 -32.54 8.02 -9.49
C HIS A 419 -33.49 8.76 -10.44
N VAL A 420 -34.52 8.09 -10.95
CA VAL A 420 -35.54 8.73 -11.79
C VAL A 420 -36.45 9.62 -10.95
N ALA A 421 -36.94 9.12 -9.82
CA ALA A 421 -37.83 9.84 -8.92
C ALA A 421 -37.18 11.12 -8.36
N SER A 422 -35.89 11.10 -8.02
CA SER A 422 -35.17 12.28 -7.53
C SER A 422 -35.07 13.40 -8.58
N ARG A 423 -35.11 13.06 -9.86
CA ARG A 423 -35.13 14.03 -10.97
C ARG A 423 -36.52 14.59 -11.23
N LEU A 424 -37.56 13.79 -11.03
CA LEU A 424 -38.95 14.20 -11.21
C LEU A 424 -39.46 15.03 -10.03
N PHE A 425 -39.00 14.73 -8.82
CA PHE A 425 -39.40 15.40 -7.58
C PHE A 425 -38.17 15.94 -6.84
N PRO A 426 -37.52 17.00 -7.38
CA PRO A 426 -36.35 17.59 -6.74
C PRO A 426 -36.73 18.31 -5.44
N SER A 427 -35.95 18.14 -4.38
CA SER A 427 -36.04 18.98 -3.17
C SER A 427 -35.42 20.34 -3.47
N LYS A 428 -36.23 21.32 -3.86
CA LYS A 428 -35.72 22.64 -4.26
C LYS A 428 -35.56 23.61 -3.09
N GLU A 429 -36.42 23.52 -2.08
CA GLU A 429 -36.49 24.51 -1.00
C GLU A 429 -35.65 24.13 0.22
N LYS A 430 -35.57 22.84 0.57
CA LYS A 430 -34.87 22.37 1.77
C LYS A 430 -33.62 21.56 1.46
N ASN A 431 -32.60 21.72 2.28
CA ASN A 431 -31.42 20.86 2.24
C ASN A 431 -31.80 19.46 2.71
N VAL A 432 -31.42 18.43 1.95
CA VAL A 432 -31.56 17.04 2.40
C VAL A 432 -30.22 16.58 2.95
N ASN A 433 -30.15 16.33 4.25
CA ASN A 433 -28.93 15.96 4.95
C ASN A 433 -29.02 14.50 5.39
N LEU A 434 -28.00 13.71 5.07
CA LEU A 434 -27.90 12.32 5.53
C LEU A 434 -26.80 12.17 6.57
N TYR A 435 -27.21 11.65 7.71
CA TYR A 435 -26.37 11.28 8.82
C TYR A 435 -26.16 9.77 8.79
N PHE A 436 -24.92 9.34 9.00
CA PHE A 436 -24.57 7.92 9.05
C PHE A 436 -23.25 7.72 9.77
N GLU A 437 -22.96 6.48 10.11
CA GLU A 437 -21.70 6.04 10.69
C GLU A 437 -21.16 4.85 9.90
N LYS A 438 -20.22 4.10 10.47
CA LYS A 438 -19.51 3.02 9.79
C LYS A 438 -20.46 2.03 9.15
N LYS A 439 -20.43 2.00 7.81
CA LYS A 439 -21.28 1.15 6.95
C LYS A 439 -22.78 1.37 7.20
N SER A 440 -23.21 2.46 7.85
CA SER A 440 -24.57 2.66 8.33
C SER A 440 -25.12 1.48 9.15
N GLU A 441 -24.27 0.84 9.96
CA GLU A 441 -24.66 -0.35 10.75
C GLU A 441 -25.11 0.00 12.18
N LYS A 442 -24.58 1.09 12.75
CA LYS A 442 -24.78 1.52 14.14
C LYS A 442 -25.03 3.02 14.24
N ALA A 443 -25.27 3.50 15.46
CA ALA A 443 -25.63 4.89 15.77
C ALA A 443 -25.00 5.37 17.10
N ASP A 444 -23.71 5.16 17.29
CA ASP A 444 -23.03 5.28 18.59
C ASP A 444 -21.94 6.37 18.63
N GLU A 445 -21.66 7.04 17.51
CA GLU A 445 -20.57 8.01 17.33
C GLU A 445 -21.09 9.43 17.04
N SER A 446 -20.18 10.31 16.58
CA SER A 446 -20.43 11.74 16.33
C SER A 446 -21.59 11.96 15.34
N GLY A 447 -21.74 11.08 14.35
CA GLY A 447 -22.83 11.15 13.38
C GLY A 447 -24.21 11.15 14.04
N PHE A 448 -24.43 10.24 14.99
CA PHE A 448 -25.68 10.19 15.75
C PHE A 448 -25.83 11.36 16.73
N ARG A 449 -24.75 11.75 17.43
CA ARG A 449 -24.81 12.86 18.41
C ARG A 449 -25.23 14.18 17.77
N VAL A 450 -24.64 14.50 16.62
CA VAL A 450 -25.02 15.71 15.87
C VAL A 450 -26.46 15.58 15.37
N PHE A 451 -26.87 14.43 14.83
CA PHE A 451 -28.26 14.23 14.40
C PHE A 451 -29.27 14.45 15.54
N GLU A 452 -29.02 13.85 16.71
CA GLU A 452 -29.88 13.99 17.88
C GLU A 452 -30.05 15.46 18.29
N GLU A 453 -28.97 16.22 18.34
CA GLU A 453 -29.01 17.63 18.72
C GLU A 453 -29.72 18.49 17.66
N VAL A 454 -29.52 18.20 16.38
CA VAL A 454 -30.27 18.85 15.29
C VAL A 454 -31.77 18.56 15.39
N MET A 455 -32.16 17.32 15.73
CA MET A 455 -33.57 16.98 15.88
C MET A 455 -34.23 17.72 17.04
N LYS A 456 -33.52 18.00 18.14
CA LYS A 456 -34.03 18.83 19.25
C LYS A 456 -34.36 20.25 18.81
N LYS A 457 -33.54 20.83 17.91
CA LYS A 457 -33.76 22.18 17.37
C LYS A 457 -34.89 22.27 16.35
N SER A 458 -35.33 21.15 15.77
CA SER A 458 -36.42 21.10 14.78
C SER A 458 -36.27 22.10 13.63
N PRO A 459 -35.14 22.10 12.91
CA PRO A 459 -34.90 23.07 11.85
C PRO A 459 -35.91 22.97 10.72
N THR A 460 -36.35 24.13 10.21
CA THR A 460 -37.35 24.20 9.13
C THR A 460 -36.72 24.30 7.74
N ALA A 461 -35.44 24.70 7.65
CA ALA A 461 -34.69 24.90 6.41
C ALA A 461 -34.11 23.59 5.82
N SER A 462 -34.09 22.51 6.59
CA SER A 462 -33.54 21.21 6.17
C SER A 462 -34.45 20.02 6.49
N GLU A 463 -34.23 18.93 5.77
CA GLU A 463 -34.74 17.59 6.04
C GLU A 463 -33.55 16.71 6.47
N ASN A 464 -33.53 16.31 7.74
CA ASN A 464 -32.43 15.57 8.34
C ASN A 464 -32.80 14.10 8.53
N PHE A 465 -32.00 13.19 7.97
CA PHE A 465 -32.26 11.75 8.05
C PHE A 465 -31.05 10.98 8.55
N PHE A 466 -31.25 10.13 9.56
CA PHE A 466 -30.24 9.17 10.00
C PHE A 466 -30.42 7.83 9.29
N ILE A 467 -29.35 7.33 8.67
CA ILE A 467 -29.33 6.06 7.95
C ILE A 467 -28.73 4.99 8.85
N ILE A 468 -29.49 3.92 9.07
CA ILE A 468 -29.09 2.80 9.93
C ILE A 468 -29.63 1.48 9.39
N ASN A 469 -28.91 0.39 9.63
CA ASN A 469 -29.36 -0.96 9.31
C ASN A 469 -30.61 -1.30 10.13
N ALA A 470 -31.64 -1.82 9.49
CA ALA A 470 -32.87 -2.25 10.15
C ALA A 470 -32.66 -3.39 11.17
N TYR A 471 -31.54 -4.12 11.05
CA TYR A 471 -31.13 -5.17 12.00
C TYR A 471 -30.26 -4.66 13.16
N SER A 472 -29.98 -3.35 13.21
CA SER A 472 -29.28 -2.76 14.34
C SER A 472 -30.13 -2.84 15.61
N ASN A 473 -29.52 -3.12 16.75
CA ASN A 473 -30.21 -3.20 18.04
C ASN A 473 -30.94 -1.89 18.43
N ARG A 474 -30.46 -0.74 17.93
CA ARG A 474 -31.06 0.58 18.18
C ARG A 474 -32.10 0.99 17.15
N TYR A 475 -32.32 0.23 16.08
CA TYR A 475 -33.21 0.66 14.99
C TYR A 475 -34.65 0.90 15.45
N ALA A 476 -35.23 -0.04 16.21
CA ALA A 476 -36.63 0.05 16.65
C ALA A 476 -36.87 1.25 17.57
N GLU A 477 -36.02 1.41 18.59
CA GLU A 477 -36.02 2.54 19.53
C GLU A 477 -35.92 3.88 18.79
N LEU A 478 -34.89 4.05 17.95
CA LEU A 478 -34.70 5.29 17.20
C LEU A 478 -35.88 5.57 16.26
N LYS A 479 -36.48 4.52 15.69
CA LYS A 479 -37.63 4.65 14.80
C LYS A 479 -38.88 5.11 15.54
N GLU A 480 -39.05 4.70 16.80
CA GLU A 480 -40.13 5.17 17.68
C GLU A 480 -39.93 6.64 18.05
N ILE A 481 -38.70 7.03 18.43
CA ILE A 481 -38.38 8.40 18.87
C ILE A 481 -38.44 9.41 17.72
N TYR A 482 -37.74 9.13 16.62
CA TYR A 482 -37.54 10.09 15.52
C TYR A 482 -38.39 9.78 14.27
N GLY A 483 -39.23 8.74 14.31
CA GLY A 483 -40.23 8.47 13.28
C GLY A 483 -39.68 8.43 11.87
N THR A 484 -40.13 9.34 11.01
CA THR A 484 -39.75 9.33 9.58
C THR A 484 -38.31 9.77 9.32
N ASN A 485 -37.63 10.39 10.29
CA ASN A 485 -36.24 10.83 10.18
C ASN A 485 -35.24 9.65 10.23
N ILE A 486 -35.65 8.48 10.73
CA ILE A 486 -34.85 7.25 10.63
C ILE A 486 -35.18 6.49 9.35
N ILE A 487 -34.16 6.22 8.54
CA ILE A 487 -34.27 5.51 7.27
C ILE A 487 -33.47 4.21 7.33
N ALA A 488 -34.17 3.09 7.12
CA ALA A 488 -33.53 1.80 6.97
C ALA A 488 -32.60 1.75 5.75
N LYS A 489 -31.36 1.29 5.96
CA LYS A 489 -30.40 0.96 4.91
C LYS A 489 -31.05 0.02 3.87
N TYR A 490 -30.68 0.19 2.60
CA TYR A 490 -31.25 -0.50 1.42
C TYR A 490 -32.77 -0.34 1.16
N SER A 491 -33.47 0.50 1.90
CA SER A 491 -34.85 0.89 1.57
C SER A 491 -34.90 1.78 0.33
N PHE A 492 -36.08 1.89 -0.31
CA PHE A 492 -36.26 2.86 -1.40
C PHE A 492 -36.02 4.30 -0.94
N ARG A 493 -36.47 4.66 0.28
CA ARG A 493 -36.23 5.97 0.90
C ARG A 493 -34.74 6.25 1.08
N HIS A 494 -33.93 5.25 1.42
CA HIS A 494 -32.49 5.40 1.49
C HIS A 494 -31.89 5.80 0.14
N TYR A 495 -32.15 5.00 -0.91
CA TYR A 495 -31.62 5.30 -2.24
C TYR A 495 -32.13 6.64 -2.80
N LEU A 496 -33.41 6.96 -2.61
CA LEU A 496 -33.98 8.23 -3.05
C LEU A 496 -33.29 9.42 -2.39
N ASN A 497 -33.07 9.34 -1.07
CA ASN A 497 -32.45 10.42 -0.34
C ASN A 497 -30.95 10.53 -0.60
N ILE A 498 -30.24 9.45 -0.98
CA ILE A 498 -28.86 9.57 -1.51
C ILE A 498 -28.84 10.49 -2.75
N PHE A 499 -29.81 10.33 -3.66
CA PHE A 499 -29.88 11.17 -4.86
C PHE A 499 -30.34 12.60 -4.57
N ARG A 500 -31.18 12.81 -3.56
CA ARG A 500 -31.63 14.14 -3.13
C ARG A 500 -30.64 14.87 -2.22
N ALA A 501 -29.71 14.14 -1.59
CA ALA A 501 -28.80 14.69 -0.59
C ALA A 501 -28.03 15.89 -1.12
N LYS A 502 -28.00 16.95 -0.31
CA LYS A 502 -27.11 18.11 -0.47
C LYS A 502 -25.87 17.99 0.41
N TYR A 503 -26.01 17.40 1.60
CA TYR A 503 -24.88 17.17 2.50
C TYR A 503 -24.92 15.77 3.11
N PHE A 504 -23.73 15.25 3.36
CA PHE A 504 -23.47 14.10 4.22
C PHE A 504 -22.81 14.61 5.50
N ILE A 505 -23.25 14.10 6.65
CA ILE A 505 -22.70 14.46 7.96
C ILE A 505 -22.37 13.17 8.69
N SER A 506 -21.09 12.84 8.85
CA SER A 506 -20.69 11.50 9.30
C SER A 506 -19.31 11.49 9.96
N SER A 507 -19.12 10.58 10.91
CA SER A 507 -17.80 10.21 11.47
C SER A 507 -16.91 9.43 10.50
N GLU A 508 -17.47 9.00 9.35
CA GLU A 508 -16.84 8.14 8.37
C GLU A 508 -16.87 8.75 6.96
N LEU A 509 -16.02 8.25 6.06
CA LEU A 509 -16.00 8.69 4.66
C LEU A 509 -17.31 8.35 3.93
N SER A 510 -17.63 9.08 2.86
CA SER A 510 -18.93 8.99 2.18
C SER A 510 -19.29 7.60 1.64
N ASN A 511 -18.31 6.74 1.36
CA ASN A 511 -18.56 5.35 0.97
C ASN A 511 -19.18 4.49 2.08
N HIS A 512 -19.01 4.86 3.35
CA HIS A 512 -19.63 4.17 4.47
C HIS A 512 -21.15 4.34 4.53
N LEU A 513 -21.74 5.27 3.77
CA LEU A 513 -23.20 5.41 3.65
C LEU A 513 -23.88 4.16 3.06
N LEU A 514 -23.17 3.40 2.22
CA LEU A 514 -23.72 2.20 1.60
C LEU A 514 -22.76 1.02 1.70
N ASN A 515 -21.60 1.14 1.06
CA ASN A 515 -20.59 0.10 0.98
C ASN A 515 -19.24 0.72 0.58
N ASP A 516 -18.17 0.27 1.23
CA ASP A 516 -16.80 0.75 1.00
C ASP A 516 -16.31 0.53 -0.45
N ARG A 517 -16.87 -0.48 -1.16
CA ARG A 517 -16.50 -0.86 -2.54
C ARG A 517 -17.71 -0.94 -3.46
N LEU A 518 -18.11 0.23 -3.96
CA LEU A 518 -19.27 0.35 -4.85
C LEU A 518 -18.87 0.37 -6.35
N TYR A 519 -19.59 -0.42 -7.15
CA TYR A 519 -19.44 -0.53 -8.61
C TYR A 519 -20.79 -0.32 -9.30
N ILE A 520 -21.63 0.54 -8.72
CA ILE A 520 -22.88 1.00 -9.31
C ILE A 520 -22.68 2.47 -9.66
N ASP A 521 -22.35 2.75 -10.92
CA ASP A 521 -21.80 4.04 -11.34
C ASP A 521 -22.72 5.22 -11.01
N GLU A 522 -24.04 5.09 -11.17
CA GLU A 522 -24.97 6.21 -10.95
C GLU A 522 -24.99 6.67 -9.49
N ILE A 523 -25.18 5.74 -8.56
CA ILE A 523 -25.23 6.04 -7.12
C ILE A 523 -23.83 6.34 -6.56
N ARG A 524 -22.78 5.67 -7.04
CA ARG A 524 -21.40 5.94 -6.63
C ARG A 524 -20.99 7.35 -7.01
N SER A 525 -21.28 7.77 -8.24
CA SER A 525 -20.95 9.14 -8.70
C SER A 525 -21.68 10.18 -7.86
N LYS A 526 -22.94 9.91 -7.48
CA LYS A 526 -23.68 10.77 -6.55
C LYS A 526 -23.00 10.83 -5.18
N ILE A 527 -22.71 9.69 -4.55
CA ILE A 527 -22.03 9.62 -3.25
C ILE A 527 -20.70 10.38 -3.26
N MET A 528 -19.90 10.22 -4.33
CA MET A 528 -18.62 10.93 -4.48
C MET A 528 -18.78 12.45 -4.62
N SER A 529 -19.90 12.92 -5.18
CA SER A 529 -20.12 14.35 -5.46
C SER A 529 -20.70 15.14 -4.27
N VAL A 530 -21.41 14.48 -3.36
CA VAL A 530 -22.11 15.15 -2.26
C VAL A 530 -21.08 15.66 -1.25
N PRO A 531 -21.09 16.96 -0.91
CA PRO A 531 -20.30 17.53 0.19
C PRO A 531 -20.42 16.74 1.49
N LEU A 532 -19.30 16.28 2.03
CA LEU A 532 -19.20 15.60 3.33
C LEU A 532 -18.67 16.57 4.38
N ILE A 533 -19.43 16.71 5.47
CA ILE A 533 -18.98 17.24 6.76
C ILE A 533 -18.48 16.02 7.54
N PHE A 534 -17.17 15.85 7.54
CA PHE A 534 -16.47 14.75 8.17
C PHE A 534 -16.26 15.07 9.65
N LEU A 535 -17.02 14.41 10.51
CA LEU A 535 -16.99 14.59 11.97
C LEU A 535 -15.84 13.84 12.65
N GLN A 536 -15.12 13.00 11.88
CA GLN A 536 -14.13 12.04 12.36
C GLN A 536 -14.68 11.01 13.38
N HIS A 537 -13.92 9.94 13.60
CA HIS A 537 -14.18 8.95 14.65
C HIS A 537 -13.11 8.99 15.76
N GLY A 538 -12.04 9.78 15.59
CA GLY A 538 -10.98 9.95 16.56
C GLY A 538 -9.95 10.96 16.07
N ILE A 539 -9.28 11.65 17.00
CA ILE A 539 -8.36 12.76 16.71
C ILE A 539 -7.19 12.25 15.85
N MET A 540 -6.96 12.89 14.70
CA MET A 540 -5.92 12.51 13.74
C MET A 540 -4.52 13.01 14.13
N PHE A 541 -4.07 12.69 15.35
CA PHE A 541 -2.77 13.13 15.89
C PHE A 541 -1.94 11.99 16.53
N ALA A 542 -2.16 10.73 16.15
CA ALA A 542 -1.36 9.60 16.66
C ALA A 542 -0.53 8.91 15.58
N LYS A 543 -1.15 8.50 14.47
CA LYS A 543 -0.46 7.84 13.35
C LYS A 543 0.02 8.86 12.33
N PRO A 544 1.15 8.60 11.64
CA PRO A 544 1.63 9.48 10.58
C PRO A 544 0.67 9.52 9.40
N VAL A 545 0.24 10.70 8.95
CA VAL A 545 -0.65 10.83 7.78
C VAL A 545 0.04 10.54 6.44
N ASP A 546 1.37 10.67 6.39
CA ASP A 546 2.17 10.39 5.18
C ASP A 546 2.42 8.90 4.92
N ASN A 547 1.94 8.02 5.80
CA ASN A 547 2.10 6.58 5.61
C ASN A 547 1.36 6.09 4.35
N PRO A 548 1.83 5.03 3.67
CA PRO A 548 1.25 4.57 2.41
C PRO A 548 -0.24 4.22 2.45
N MET A 549 -0.78 3.83 3.61
CA MET A 549 -2.20 3.49 3.79
C MET A 549 -3.11 4.71 3.95
N ALA A 550 -2.57 5.86 4.38
CA ALA A 550 -3.32 7.11 4.57
C ALA A 550 -3.33 8.00 3.31
N PHE A 551 -2.51 7.70 2.30
CA PHE A 551 -2.34 8.51 1.08
C PHE A 551 -3.66 8.81 0.33
N GLY A 552 -4.66 7.92 0.43
CA GLY A 552 -5.98 8.12 -0.18
C GLY A 552 -6.79 9.27 0.45
N PHE A 553 -6.39 9.75 1.62
CA PHE A 553 -7.03 10.85 2.33
C PHE A 553 -6.45 12.22 1.95
N HIS A 554 -5.33 12.29 1.22
CA HIS A 554 -4.80 13.57 0.72
C HIS A 554 -5.81 14.25 -0.22
N LYS A 555 -5.94 15.57 -0.12
CA LYS A 555 -6.98 16.33 -0.82
C LYS A 555 -6.97 16.15 -2.34
N ASP A 556 -5.78 16.03 -2.94
CA ASP A 556 -5.61 15.83 -4.38
C ASP A 556 -5.82 14.36 -4.83
N LYS A 557 -5.92 13.42 -3.88
CA LYS A 557 -6.14 11.98 -4.12
C LYS A 557 -7.53 11.50 -3.71
N ASN A 558 -8.17 12.18 -2.76
CA ASN A 558 -9.45 11.80 -2.23
C ASN A 558 -10.52 11.86 -3.33
N LEU A 559 -11.26 10.75 -3.49
CA LEU A 559 -12.29 10.63 -4.52
C LEU A 559 -13.66 11.17 -4.05
N TYR A 560 -13.80 11.45 -2.77
CA TYR A 560 -15.01 11.98 -2.16
C TYR A 560 -14.88 13.48 -1.94
N ASN A 561 -15.98 14.19 -2.10
CA ASN A 561 -16.07 15.62 -1.85
C ASN A 561 -16.06 15.91 -0.34
N MET A 562 -14.89 15.80 0.29
CA MET A 562 -14.71 16.18 1.69
C MET A 562 -14.72 17.70 1.78
N TYR A 563 -15.86 18.25 2.21
CA TYR A 563 -16.14 19.68 2.20
C TYR A 563 -15.61 20.35 3.46
N LYS A 564 -15.87 19.75 4.61
CA LYS A 564 -15.39 20.21 5.91
C LYS A 564 -14.96 19.03 6.77
N SER A 565 -13.93 19.21 7.58
CA SER A 565 -13.49 18.24 8.58
C SER A 565 -13.47 18.89 9.95
N VAL A 566 -14.17 18.29 10.90
CA VAL A 566 -14.08 18.68 12.31
C VAL A 566 -12.68 18.36 12.81
N ILE A 567 -12.07 19.27 13.59
CA ILE A 567 -10.80 19.06 14.27
C ILE A 567 -10.93 19.48 15.74
N SER A 568 -10.05 18.96 16.58
CA SER A 568 -9.99 19.19 18.01
C SER A 568 -8.94 20.20 18.44
N SER A 569 -7.97 20.55 17.60
CA SER A 569 -6.94 21.55 17.90
C SER A 569 -6.22 22.08 16.66
N GLU A 570 -5.52 23.21 16.82
CA GLU A 570 -4.57 23.72 15.81
C GLU A 570 -3.40 22.75 15.58
N LEU A 571 -3.04 21.98 16.61
CA LEU A 571 -1.97 20.99 16.52
C LEU A 571 -2.38 19.85 15.56
N GLU A 572 -3.63 19.37 15.66
CA GLU A 572 -4.19 18.42 14.71
C GLU A 572 -4.31 19.00 13.29
N ALA A 573 -4.64 20.30 13.16
CA ALA A 573 -4.77 20.97 11.86
C ALA A 573 -3.49 20.83 11.00
N ASN A 574 -2.30 20.80 11.63
CA ASN A 574 -1.03 20.60 10.92
C ASN A 574 -0.97 19.27 10.15
N GLU A 575 -1.60 18.21 10.65
CA GLU A 575 -1.68 16.93 9.92
C GLU A 575 -2.57 17.06 8.68
N PHE A 576 -3.64 17.84 8.76
CA PHE A 576 -4.48 18.17 7.61
C PHE A 576 -3.75 19.04 6.58
N TYR A 577 -2.91 19.98 7.01
CA TYR A 577 -2.09 20.79 6.10
C TYR A 577 -1.07 19.95 5.32
N LYS A 578 -0.44 18.95 5.95
CA LYS A 578 0.43 17.96 5.25
C LYS A 578 -0.32 17.22 4.14
N MET A 579 -1.61 16.97 4.35
CA MET A 579 -2.49 16.31 3.38
C MET A 579 -3.08 17.25 2.31
N GLY A 580 -2.74 18.54 2.35
CA GLY A 580 -3.15 19.54 1.36
C GLY A 580 -4.51 20.20 1.65
N TYR A 581 -5.05 20.05 2.85
CA TYR A 581 -6.20 20.83 3.33
C TYR A 581 -5.76 22.22 3.81
N SER A 582 -6.72 23.11 3.97
CA SER A 582 -6.55 24.50 4.42
C SER A 582 -7.55 24.81 5.52
N ASP A 583 -7.40 25.94 6.22
CA ASP A 583 -8.29 26.39 7.29
C ASP A 583 -9.76 26.43 6.84
N GLN A 584 -10.00 26.77 5.57
CA GLN A 584 -11.35 26.79 4.99
C GLN A 584 -11.98 25.40 4.88
N ASP A 585 -11.20 24.32 4.92
CA ASP A 585 -11.69 22.95 4.90
C ASP A 585 -11.90 22.39 6.33
N LEU A 586 -11.56 23.14 7.38
CA LEU A 586 -11.55 22.65 8.76
C LEU A 586 -12.59 23.36 9.62
N ILE A 587 -13.07 22.68 10.67
CA ILE A 587 -14.01 23.22 11.67
C ILE A 587 -13.46 22.91 13.06
N LEU A 588 -12.92 23.92 13.74
CA LEU A 588 -12.34 23.76 15.08
C LEU A 588 -13.43 23.74 16.15
N THR A 589 -13.92 22.55 16.49
CA THR A 589 -15.07 22.37 17.39
C THR A 589 -14.92 21.23 18.39
N GLY A 590 -13.95 20.33 18.20
CA GLY A 590 -13.87 19.08 18.96
C GLY A 590 -14.85 18.02 18.45
N LEU A 591 -14.64 16.76 18.84
CA LEU A 591 -15.45 15.64 18.36
C LEU A 591 -16.74 15.50 19.18
N ALA A 592 -17.91 15.42 18.53
CA ALA A 592 -19.20 15.28 19.21
C ALA A 592 -19.30 14.02 20.09
N THR A 593 -18.64 12.91 19.71
CA THR A 593 -18.59 11.69 20.54
C THR A 593 -18.05 11.96 21.95
N LEU A 594 -17.10 12.89 22.10
CA LEU A 594 -16.42 13.13 23.38
C LEU A 594 -17.36 13.72 24.44
N ASP A 595 -18.37 14.49 24.04
CA ASP A 595 -19.36 15.07 24.98
C ASP A 595 -20.03 13.99 25.85
N PHE A 596 -20.17 12.78 25.32
CA PHE A 596 -20.80 11.62 25.95
C PHE A 596 -19.79 10.56 26.41
N ALA A 597 -18.50 10.74 26.16
CA ALA A 597 -17.46 9.81 26.55
C ALA A 597 -17.24 9.88 28.07
N LYS A 598 -17.58 8.79 28.77
CA LYS A 598 -17.38 8.60 30.21
C LYS A 598 -16.89 7.18 30.48
N LEU A 599 -16.22 7.00 31.62
CA LEU A 599 -15.98 5.69 32.21
C LEU A 599 -17.27 5.16 32.86
N ASP A 600 -17.38 3.84 32.95
CA ASP A 600 -18.41 3.20 33.77
C ASP A 600 -18.13 3.46 35.25
N GLU A 601 -19.17 3.55 36.08
CA GLU A 601 -19.03 3.85 37.52
C GLU A 601 -18.15 2.83 38.27
N ASN A 602 -18.11 1.59 37.77
CA ASN A 602 -17.31 0.49 38.32
C ASN A 602 -16.07 0.15 37.46
N ALA A 603 -15.64 1.06 36.57
CA ALA A 603 -14.43 0.88 35.78
C ALA A 603 -13.23 0.61 36.70
N ASN A 604 -12.52 -0.49 36.47
CA ASN A 604 -11.35 -0.88 37.27
C ASN A 604 -10.24 -1.55 36.45
N LYS A 605 -10.41 -1.61 35.12
CA LYS A 605 -9.52 -2.37 34.23
C LYS A 605 -8.35 -1.53 33.73
N ILE A 606 -7.35 -2.22 33.19
CA ILE A 606 -6.17 -1.65 32.54
C ILE A 606 -6.18 -2.18 31.12
N ALA A 607 -6.48 -1.36 30.13
CA ALA A 607 -6.55 -1.78 28.74
C ALA A 607 -5.19 -1.65 28.06
N TYR A 608 -4.76 -2.69 27.34
CA TYR A 608 -3.66 -2.63 26.39
C TYR A 608 -4.20 -2.83 24.97
N MET A 609 -4.05 -1.80 24.14
CA MET A 609 -4.60 -1.76 22.78
C MET A 609 -3.53 -1.35 21.76
N PRO A 610 -2.64 -2.27 21.34
CA PRO A 610 -1.61 -1.96 20.36
C PRO A 610 -2.18 -1.72 18.96
N THR A 611 -1.49 -0.90 18.16
CA THR A 611 -1.89 -0.63 16.79
C THR A 611 -1.72 -1.82 15.87
N TYR A 612 -2.63 -1.91 14.90
CA TYR A 612 -2.57 -2.89 13.83
C TYR A 612 -1.35 -2.71 12.92
N ARG A 613 -0.61 -3.81 12.71
CA ARG A 613 0.64 -3.92 11.94
C ARG A 613 0.35 -4.52 10.55
N TYR A 614 0.03 -3.66 9.58
CA TYR A 614 -0.43 -4.11 8.25
C TYR A 614 0.61 -4.90 7.46
N TRP A 615 1.89 -4.75 7.78
CA TRP A 615 3.00 -5.48 7.15
C TRP A 615 3.08 -6.96 7.60
N GLU A 616 2.46 -7.30 8.74
CA GLU A 616 2.45 -8.65 9.31
C GLU A 616 1.17 -9.44 8.95
N GLU A 617 0.25 -8.86 8.15
CA GLU A 617 -1.03 -9.52 7.80
C GLU A 617 -0.84 -10.93 7.22
N SER A 618 0.25 -11.15 6.48
CA SER A 618 0.54 -12.45 5.86
C SER A 618 0.82 -13.55 6.89
N LEU A 619 1.51 -13.26 7.99
CA LEU A 619 1.75 -14.21 9.07
C LEU A 619 0.43 -14.68 9.68
N ILE A 620 -0.50 -13.73 9.84
CA ILE A 620 -1.77 -13.96 10.51
C ILE A 620 -2.69 -14.80 9.64
N TYR A 621 -2.81 -14.48 8.35
CA TYR A 621 -3.64 -15.27 7.43
C TYR A 621 -3.13 -16.70 7.22
N ASN A 622 -1.85 -16.96 7.51
CA ASN A 622 -1.26 -18.30 7.42
C ASN A 622 -1.23 -19.03 8.76
N ASN A 623 -2.00 -18.54 9.75
CA ASN A 623 -2.14 -19.14 11.08
C ASN A 623 -0.82 -19.18 11.89
N GLU A 624 0.07 -18.21 11.67
CA GLU A 624 1.36 -18.09 12.34
C GLU A 624 1.45 -16.86 13.24
N ILE A 625 0.32 -16.46 13.83
CA ILE A 625 0.21 -15.24 14.61
C ILE A 625 1.23 -15.15 15.76
N LYS A 626 1.63 -16.29 16.35
CA LYS A 626 2.60 -16.35 17.46
C LYS A 626 3.97 -15.74 17.13
N LYS A 627 4.28 -15.62 15.83
CA LYS A 627 5.53 -15.05 15.32
C LYS A 627 5.46 -13.55 15.11
N THR A 628 4.26 -13.00 15.02
CA THR A 628 4.08 -11.57 14.77
C THR A 628 4.61 -10.78 15.94
N THR A 629 5.25 -9.65 15.65
CA THR A 629 5.66 -8.73 16.71
C THR A 629 4.42 -8.22 17.47
N TYR A 630 3.26 -8.14 16.81
CA TYR A 630 1.97 -7.86 17.45
C TYR A 630 1.63 -8.84 18.59
N TYR A 631 1.71 -10.14 18.34
CA TYR A 631 1.45 -11.18 19.34
C TYR A 631 2.51 -11.18 20.44
N LYS A 632 3.80 -11.10 20.07
CA LYS A 632 4.90 -11.07 21.04
C LYS A 632 4.76 -9.91 22.01
N SER A 633 4.37 -8.74 21.53
CA SER A 633 4.09 -7.57 22.36
C SER A 633 2.94 -7.81 23.33
N ILE A 634 1.83 -8.42 22.89
CA ILE A 634 0.73 -8.82 23.78
C ILE A 634 1.21 -9.79 24.87
N MET A 635 1.98 -10.82 24.51
CA MET A 635 2.45 -11.82 25.48
C MET A 635 3.41 -11.23 26.51
N LYS A 636 4.35 -10.38 26.09
CA LYS A 636 5.23 -9.65 27.01
C LYS A 636 4.46 -8.87 28.08
N ILE A 637 3.38 -8.20 27.66
CA ILE A 637 2.52 -7.44 28.57
C ILE A 637 1.76 -8.38 29.52
N VAL A 638 1.22 -9.48 29.01
CA VAL A 638 0.54 -10.50 29.82
C VAL A 638 1.48 -11.05 30.90
N GLU A 639 2.69 -11.48 30.52
CA GLU A 639 3.70 -12.01 31.43
C GLU A 639 4.14 -10.98 32.48
N ALA A 640 4.36 -9.73 32.07
CA ALA A 640 4.74 -8.65 32.97
C ALA A 640 3.64 -8.35 34.00
N PHE A 641 2.37 -8.33 33.57
CA PHE A 641 1.23 -8.11 34.44
C PHE A 641 0.95 -9.30 35.37
N GLU A 642 1.18 -10.52 34.90
CA GLU A 642 1.12 -11.73 35.73
C GLU A 642 2.16 -11.69 36.85
N LYS A 643 3.42 -11.40 36.52
CA LYS A 643 4.51 -11.21 37.50
C LYS A 643 4.21 -10.08 38.48
N ALA A 644 3.52 -9.04 38.03
CA ALA A 644 3.13 -7.90 38.85
C ALA A 644 1.85 -8.10 39.68
N GLN A 645 1.17 -9.25 39.57
CA GLN A 645 -0.13 -9.52 40.19
C GLN A 645 -1.23 -8.52 39.76
N LEU A 646 -1.23 -8.14 38.49
CA LEU A 646 -2.19 -7.21 37.87
C LEU A 646 -3.00 -7.86 36.74
N LEU A 647 -2.80 -9.15 36.48
CA LEU A 647 -3.41 -9.87 35.36
C LEU A 647 -4.94 -9.85 35.41
N ASP A 648 -5.54 -9.92 36.61
CA ASP A 648 -6.99 -9.85 36.82
C ASP A 648 -7.60 -8.50 36.41
N ARG A 649 -6.78 -7.45 36.37
CA ARG A 649 -7.17 -6.10 35.94
C ARG A 649 -6.89 -5.84 34.46
N LEU A 650 -6.04 -6.64 33.82
CA LEU A 650 -5.65 -6.46 32.42
C LEU A 650 -6.82 -6.73 31.47
N LEU A 651 -6.94 -5.91 30.43
CA LEU A 651 -7.76 -6.15 29.25
C LEU A 651 -6.90 -6.01 27.99
N ILE A 652 -6.74 -7.10 27.25
CA ILE A 652 -6.13 -7.10 25.91
C ILE A 652 -7.21 -6.75 24.90
N VAL A 653 -6.96 -5.70 24.12
CA VAL A 653 -7.90 -5.21 23.10
C VAL A 653 -7.28 -5.41 21.72
N PRO A 654 -7.45 -6.59 21.10
CA PRO A 654 -6.87 -6.84 19.80
C PRO A 654 -7.63 -6.07 18.72
N HIS A 655 -6.94 -5.70 17.64
CA HIS A 655 -7.59 -5.07 16.50
C HIS A 655 -8.62 -6.02 15.87
N ASN A 656 -9.78 -5.50 15.47
CA ASN A 656 -10.92 -6.29 14.94
C ASN A 656 -10.57 -7.25 13.78
N LYS A 657 -9.56 -6.92 12.97
CA LYS A 657 -9.08 -7.82 11.90
C LYS A 657 -8.40 -9.08 12.43
N PHE A 658 -7.80 -9.01 13.62
CA PHE A 658 -6.94 -10.05 14.21
C PHE A 658 -7.53 -10.69 15.46
N SER A 659 -8.62 -10.13 16.01
CA SER A 659 -9.23 -10.58 17.26
C SER A 659 -9.53 -12.08 17.24
N GLN A 660 -10.13 -12.61 16.17
CA GLN A 660 -10.39 -14.04 16.03
C GLN A 660 -9.11 -14.90 16.12
N PHE A 661 -8.03 -14.49 15.46
CA PHE A 661 -6.77 -15.22 15.49
C PHE A 661 -6.13 -15.18 16.88
N ILE A 662 -6.26 -14.07 17.61
CA ILE A 662 -5.80 -13.96 19.00
C ILE A 662 -6.62 -14.89 19.91
N TYR A 663 -7.96 -14.90 19.78
CA TYR A 663 -8.83 -15.79 20.55
C TYR A 663 -8.49 -17.27 20.39
N GLU A 664 -8.15 -17.68 19.16
CA GLU A 664 -7.83 -19.07 18.84
C GLU A 664 -6.43 -19.47 19.33
N ASN A 665 -5.50 -18.52 19.48
CA ASN A 665 -4.10 -18.80 19.79
C ASN A 665 -3.68 -18.53 21.24
N ILE A 666 -4.55 -17.89 22.02
CA ILE A 666 -4.35 -17.58 23.45
C ILE A 666 -5.58 -18.00 24.29
N PRO A 667 -6.03 -19.27 24.21
CA PRO A 667 -7.26 -19.70 24.87
C PRO A 667 -7.22 -19.57 26.40
N GLU A 668 -6.05 -19.71 27.02
CA GLU A 668 -5.84 -19.60 28.47
C GLU A 668 -6.11 -18.18 29.02
N TYR A 669 -5.96 -17.15 28.19
CA TYR A 669 -6.17 -15.74 28.59
C TYR A 669 -7.48 -15.17 28.02
N LYS A 670 -8.45 -16.00 27.64
CA LYS A 670 -9.72 -15.57 27.03
C LYS A 670 -10.50 -14.56 27.87
N ASP A 671 -10.43 -14.68 29.19
CA ASP A 671 -11.18 -13.83 30.14
C ASP A 671 -10.67 -12.38 30.20
N ILE A 672 -9.44 -12.13 29.73
CA ILE A 672 -8.85 -10.80 29.66
C ILE A 672 -8.92 -10.19 28.26
N ILE A 673 -9.55 -10.84 27.27
CA ILE A 673 -9.61 -10.30 25.90
C ILE A 673 -10.96 -9.63 25.62
N GLU A 674 -10.95 -8.34 25.29
CA GLU A 674 -12.14 -7.55 24.93
C GLU A 674 -12.16 -7.26 23.41
N SER A 675 -13.10 -7.88 22.69
CA SER A 675 -13.25 -7.73 21.23
C SER A 675 -13.75 -6.35 20.82
N ASN A 676 -14.37 -5.61 21.74
CA ASN A 676 -15.02 -4.35 21.45
C ASN A 676 -14.21 -3.20 22.06
N PRO A 677 -13.44 -2.45 21.25
CA PRO A 677 -12.65 -1.32 21.74
C PRO A 677 -13.50 -0.27 22.48
N SER A 678 -14.75 -0.07 22.08
CA SER A 678 -15.66 0.88 22.73
C SER A 678 -16.05 0.44 24.15
N GLU A 679 -16.10 -0.86 24.42
CA GLU A 679 -16.34 -1.38 25.78
C GLU A 679 -15.08 -1.32 26.63
N ALA A 680 -13.91 -1.60 26.03
CA ALA A 680 -12.64 -1.44 26.71
C ALA A 680 -12.43 0.01 27.19
N LEU A 681 -12.73 1.00 26.34
CA LEU A 681 -12.64 2.42 26.68
C LEU A 681 -13.53 2.83 27.86
N LYS A 682 -14.66 2.16 28.10
CA LYS A 682 -15.55 2.47 29.24
C LYS A 682 -15.08 1.84 30.55
N LYS A 683 -14.48 0.64 30.47
CA LYS A 683 -14.08 -0.15 31.64
C LYS A 683 -12.66 0.17 32.14
N ALA A 684 -11.82 0.78 31.32
CA ALA A 684 -10.41 0.98 31.58
C ALA A 684 -10.11 2.28 32.33
N GLN A 685 -9.59 2.17 33.56
CA GLN A 685 -9.04 3.31 34.32
C GLN A 685 -7.60 3.66 33.93
N VAL A 686 -6.90 2.73 33.29
CA VAL A 686 -5.59 2.96 32.67
C VAL A 686 -5.68 2.47 31.23
N PHE A 687 -5.17 3.26 30.29
CA PHE A 687 -5.20 2.94 28.86
C PHE A 687 -3.80 3.00 28.26
N ILE A 688 -3.34 1.85 27.77
CA ILE A 688 -1.97 1.63 27.28
C ILE A 688 -2.02 1.37 25.78
N THR A 689 -1.23 2.11 24.99
CA THR A 689 -1.09 1.90 23.54
C THR A 689 0.27 2.37 23.04
N ASP A 690 0.58 2.06 21.77
CA ASP A 690 1.68 2.65 21.01
C ASP A 690 1.27 3.99 20.31
N TYR A 691 0.68 3.94 19.11
CA TYR A 691 0.34 5.09 18.25
C TYR A 691 -1.15 5.09 17.87
N SER A 692 -2.05 4.83 18.82
CA SER A 692 -3.49 4.79 18.57
C SER A 692 -4.18 6.09 18.99
N SER A 693 -5.07 6.62 18.14
CA SER A 693 -5.87 7.81 18.48
C SER A 693 -6.91 7.56 19.57
N ALA A 694 -7.23 6.30 19.89
CA ALA A 694 -8.17 5.96 20.95
C ALA A 694 -7.67 6.35 22.35
N ILE A 695 -6.37 6.54 22.55
CA ILE A 695 -5.83 7.04 23.83
C ILE A 695 -6.38 8.41 24.17
N TYR A 696 -6.65 9.26 23.17
CA TYR A 696 -7.22 10.59 23.41
C TYR A 696 -8.67 10.50 23.89
N ASP A 697 -9.47 9.58 23.33
CA ASP A 697 -10.82 9.28 23.86
C ASP A 697 -10.71 8.75 25.31
N ALA A 698 -9.78 7.83 25.58
CA ALA A 698 -9.55 7.30 26.92
C ALA A 698 -9.23 8.41 27.95
N ILE A 699 -8.35 9.34 27.60
CA ILE A 699 -8.01 10.49 28.45
C ILE A 699 -9.26 11.34 28.71
N PHE A 700 -10.06 11.64 27.67
CA PHE A 700 -11.31 12.41 27.83
C PHE A 700 -12.31 11.74 28.79
N ARG A 701 -12.38 10.40 28.78
CA ARG A 701 -13.24 9.64 29.69
C ARG A 701 -12.77 9.71 31.14
N GLY A 702 -11.49 10.02 31.36
CA GLY A 702 -10.84 10.05 32.66
C GLY A 702 -9.87 8.89 32.92
N ALA A 703 -9.49 8.12 31.90
CA ALA A 703 -8.48 7.08 32.04
C ALA A 703 -7.07 7.69 32.11
N TYR A 704 -6.19 7.06 32.88
CA TYR A 704 -4.77 7.39 32.91
C TYR A 704 -4.07 6.82 31.66
N PRO A 705 -3.51 7.66 30.77
CA PRO A 705 -2.83 7.21 29.55
C PRO A 705 -1.41 6.72 29.82
N ILE A 706 -0.96 5.68 29.12
CA ILE A 706 0.46 5.30 29.07
C ILE A 706 0.83 4.94 27.63
N PHE A 707 1.94 5.47 27.14
CA PHE A 707 2.50 5.14 25.84
C PHE A 707 3.55 4.05 26.00
N TYR A 708 3.35 2.89 25.37
CA TYR A 708 4.32 1.79 25.41
C TYR A 708 5.10 1.74 24.09
N TRP A 709 6.34 2.21 24.13
CA TRP A 709 7.20 2.50 22.97
C TRP A 709 8.49 1.67 22.91
N GLU A 710 8.50 0.49 23.54
CA GLU A 710 9.61 -0.47 23.45
C GLU A 710 10.05 -0.74 21.99
N GLU A 711 9.10 -0.86 21.06
CA GLU A 711 9.35 -1.17 19.65
C GLU A 711 9.25 0.07 18.72
N LYS A 712 9.44 1.30 19.24
CA LYS A 712 9.24 2.55 18.50
C LYS A 712 9.93 2.57 17.14
N ASP A 713 11.23 2.29 17.09
CA ASP A 713 12.02 2.41 15.85
C ASP A 713 11.56 1.39 14.79
N TYR A 714 11.19 0.18 15.23
CA TYR A 714 10.60 -0.84 14.37
C TYR A 714 9.26 -0.36 13.78
N LEU A 715 8.39 0.21 14.59
CA LEU A 715 7.09 0.74 14.14
C LEU A 715 7.27 1.89 13.14
N ILE A 716 8.14 2.86 13.43
CA ILE A 716 8.41 4.02 12.54
C ILE A 716 8.94 3.55 11.19
N THR A 717 9.92 2.63 11.20
CA THR A 717 10.51 2.07 9.99
C THR A 717 9.46 1.42 9.10
N ASN A 718 8.55 0.64 9.68
CA ASN A 718 7.50 -0.04 8.93
C ASN A 718 6.34 0.88 8.51
N TYR A 719 6.03 1.91 9.31
CA TYR A 719 5.10 2.97 8.90
C TYR A 719 5.63 3.77 7.70
N LYS A 720 6.96 3.81 7.52
CA LYS A 720 7.67 4.60 6.49
C LYS A 720 7.41 6.10 6.63
N ALA A 721 7.05 6.54 7.83
CA ALA A 721 6.71 7.91 8.18
C ALA A 721 6.80 8.08 9.70
N ILE A 722 7.02 9.33 10.15
CA ILE A 722 7.22 9.67 11.56
C ILE A 722 5.87 10.04 12.19
N PRO A 723 5.41 9.35 13.25
CA PRO A 723 4.22 9.71 14.01
C PRO A 723 4.28 11.17 14.53
N PRO A 724 3.17 11.91 14.52
CA PRO A 724 3.15 13.28 15.06
C PRO A 724 3.25 13.34 16.59
N VAL A 725 2.80 12.29 17.29
CA VAL A 725 3.02 12.14 18.74
C VAL A 725 4.46 11.68 19.01
N ASN A 726 5.13 12.36 19.93
CA ASN A 726 6.54 12.15 20.29
C ASN A 726 6.78 12.46 21.78
N GLU A 727 8.03 12.35 22.22
CA GLU A 727 8.45 12.55 23.62
C GLU A 727 8.04 13.91 24.20
N GLU A 728 8.00 14.95 23.36
CA GLU A 728 7.71 16.32 23.78
C GLU A 728 6.22 16.57 23.98
N ASN A 729 5.37 15.88 23.21
CA ASN A 729 3.93 16.17 23.15
C ASN A 729 3.03 15.02 23.62
N ALA A 730 3.58 13.84 23.94
CA ALA A 730 2.80 12.71 24.46
C ALA A 730 2.06 13.11 25.75
N PRO A 731 0.71 12.98 25.81
CA PRO A 731 -0.09 13.34 26.97
C PRO A 731 -0.16 12.23 28.02
N GLY A 732 0.96 11.59 28.32
CA GLY A 732 1.10 10.53 29.32
C GLY A 732 2.53 10.03 29.40
N PRO A 733 2.90 9.27 30.45
CA PRO A 733 4.23 8.67 30.55
C PRO A 733 4.51 7.72 29.39
N ILE A 734 5.79 7.65 29.02
CA ILE A 734 6.30 6.78 27.95
C ILE A 734 7.13 5.68 28.60
N ALA A 735 6.67 4.44 28.49
CA ALA A 735 7.39 3.24 28.90
C ALA A 735 8.14 2.65 27.71
N ASN A 736 9.45 2.48 27.83
CA ASN A 736 10.30 1.82 26.85
C ASN A 736 10.57 0.35 27.21
N THR A 737 10.19 -0.09 28.41
CA THR A 737 10.30 -1.47 28.88
C THR A 737 9.01 -1.90 29.61
N THR A 738 8.82 -3.20 29.75
CA THR A 738 7.69 -3.76 30.54
C THR A 738 7.78 -3.38 32.02
N GLU A 739 8.98 -3.23 32.56
CA GLU A 739 9.25 -2.85 33.94
C GLU A 739 8.79 -1.43 34.22
N GLU A 740 9.19 -0.47 33.37
CA GLU A 740 8.73 0.92 33.43
C GLU A 740 7.21 1.00 33.28
N LEU A 741 6.63 0.21 32.36
CA LEU A 741 5.19 0.17 32.16
C LEU A 741 4.45 -0.24 33.45
N VAL A 742 4.87 -1.34 34.08
CA VAL A 742 4.27 -1.82 35.33
C VAL A 742 4.45 -0.79 36.45
N GLU A 743 5.60 -0.12 36.51
CA GLU A 743 5.83 0.96 37.47
C GLU A 743 4.86 2.13 37.27
N TYR A 744 4.69 2.63 36.05
CA TYR A 744 3.73 3.69 35.74
C TYR A 744 2.29 3.28 36.04
N VAL A 745 1.92 2.04 35.77
CA VAL A 745 0.60 1.50 36.15
C VAL A 745 0.41 1.53 37.67
N LYS A 746 1.38 1.06 38.45
CA LYS A 746 1.31 1.08 39.92
C LYS A 746 1.26 2.51 40.46
N ASN A 747 2.04 3.42 39.89
CA ASN A 747 2.01 4.84 40.24
C ASN A 747 0.66 5.48 39.92
N ALA A 748 0.08 5.18 38.75
CA ALA A 748 -1.27 5.63 38.40
C ALA A 748 -2.31 5.13 39.41
N ILE A 749 -2.27 3.85 39.80
CA ILE A 749 -3.16 3.27 40.82
C ILE A 749 -2.97 3.99 42.17
N ALA A 750 -1.73 4.15 42.62
CA ALA A 750 -1.42 4.80 43.90
C ALA A 750 -1.89 6.26 43.96
N ARG A 751 -1.95 6.94 42.82
CA ARG A 751 -2.42 8.31 42.66
C ARG A 751 -3.91 8.42 42.33
N ASN A 752 -4.67 7.33 42.45
CA ASN A 752 -6.09 7.28 42.06
C ASN A 752 -6.34 7.76 40.61
N TYR A 753 -5.43 7.40 39.70
CA TYR A 753 -5.49 7.68 38.26
C TYR A 753 -5.52 9.17 37.90
N VAL A 754 -5.16 10.04 38.84
CA VAL A 754 -5.08 11.48 38.61
C VAL A 754 -3.89 11.79 37.70
N LEU A 755 -4.19 12.23 36.48
CA LEU A 755 -3.20 12.63 35.50
C LEU A 755 -2.42 13.86 35.95
N GLU A 756 -1.11 13.85 35.76
CA GLU A 756 -0.21 14.96 36.06
C GLU A 756 -0.54 16.21 35.23
N GLY A 757 -0.34 17.39 35.81
CA GLY A 757 -0.67 18.67 35.15
C GLY A 757 0.03 18.86 33.80
N GLU A 758 1.30 18.41 33.66
CA GLU A 758 2.01 18.49 32.39
C GLU A 758 1.35 17.66 31.28
N TYR A 759 0.83 16.47 31.62
CA TYR A 759 0.17 15.60 30.65
C TYR A 759 -1.22 16.09 30.31
N GLN A 760 -1.93 16.71 31.28
CA GLN A 760 -3.18 17.42 31.03
C GLN A 760 -2.96 18.60 30.06
N GLU A 761 -1.92 19.40 30.24
CA GLU A 761 -1.59 20.50 29.33
C GLU A 761 -1.25 20.01 27.92
N ARG A 762 -0.44 18.95 27.80
CA ARG A 762 -0.15 18.31 26.51
C ARG A 762 -1.41 17.77 25.85
N TYR A 763 -2.30 17.15 26.63
CA TYR A 763 -3.59 16.68 26.14
C TYR A 763 -4.44 17.84 25.61
N LEU A 764 -4.54 18.96 26.32
CA LEU A 764 -5.32 20.13 25.90
C LEU A 764 -4.75 20.80 24.63
N ARG A 765 -3.45 20.66 24.35
CA ARG A 765 -2.88 21.08 23.06
C ARG A 765 -3.35 20.20 21.90
N ILE A 766 -3.60 18.91 22.15
CA ILE A 766 -4.11 17.94 21.16
C ILE A 766 -5.64 18.02 21.03
N ASN A 767 -6.34 18.17 22.16
CA ASN A 767 -7.78 18.30 22.27
C ASN A 767 -8.14 19.56 23.07
N LYS A 768 -8.35 20.66 22.37
CA LYS A 768 -8.57 22.00 22.96
C LYS A 768 -9.82 22.09 23.84
N PHE A 769 -10.84 21.28 23.56
CA PHE A 769 -12.15 21.40 24.18
C PHE A 769 -12.42 20.23 25.12
N ASP A 770 -12.60 20.52 26.40
CA ASP A 770 -12.91 19.59 27.49
C ASP A 770 -14.28 19.86 28.15
N ASP A 771 -15.00 20.88 27.68
CA ASP A 771 -16.24 21.38 28.27
C ASP A 771 -17.51 20.62 27.88
N ARG A 772 -17.36 19.57 27.06
CA ARG A 772 -18.46 18.73 26.55
C ARG A 772 -19.52 19.50 25.75
N LYS A 773 -19.11 20.57 25.06
CA LYS A 773 -19.97 21.37 24.16
C LYS A 773 -19.58 21.24 22.69
N ASN A 774 -18.90 20.15 22.31
CA ASN A 774 -18.42 19.97 20.94
C ASN A 774 -19.58 19.85 19.95
N THR A 775 -20.62 19.09 20.31
CA THR A 775 -21.84 18.92 19.53
C THR A 775 -22.56 20.23 19.31
N GLU A 776 -22.67 21.08 20.34
CA GLU A 776 -23.29 22.40 20.27
C GLU A 776 -22.57 23.30 19.25
N ARG A 777 -21.22 23.35 19.31
CA ARG A 777 -20.41 24.11 18.35
C ARG A 777 -20.57 23.61 16.92
N ILE A 778 -20.60 22.28 16.72
CA ILE A 778 -20.83 21.70 15.39
C ILE A 778 -22.20 22.11 14.86
N VAL A 779 -23.26 21.98 15.68
CA VAL A 779 -24.63 22.35 15.26
C VAL A 779 -24.74 23.84 14.97
N GLN A 780 -24.13 24.70 15.79
CA GLN A 780 -24.06 26.14 15.54
C GLN A 780 -23.42 26.43 14.19
N TYR A 781 -22.28 25.79 13.89
CA TYR A 781 -21.62 25.93 12.58
C TYR A 781 -22.54 25.52 11.42
N LEU A 782 -23.28 24.41 11.57
CA LEU A 782 -24.22 23.95 10.54
C LEU A 782 -25.37 24.95 10.31
N GLU A 783 -25.84 25.65 11.34
CA GLU A 783 -26.86 26.71 11.23
C GLU A 783 -26.30 27.96 10.53
N GLU A 784 -25.13 28.42 10.95
CA GLU A 784 -24.46 29.60 10.39
C GLU A 784 -24.19 29.43 8.88
N GLU A 785 -23.83 28.22 8.46
CA GLU A 785 -23.60 27.86 7.06
C GLU A 785 -24.89 27.52 6.28
N ASN A 786 -26.07 27.66 6.90
CA ASN A 786 -27.38 27.29 6.34
C ASN A 786 -27.39 25.84 5.79
N ILE A 787 -26.69 24.92 6.46
CA ILE A 787 -26.71 23.48 6.15
C ILE A 787 -27.96 22.85 6.74
N ILE A 788 -28.30 23.21 7.99
CA ILE A 788 -29.52 22.77 8.68
C ILE A 788 -30.56 23.88 8.79
#